data_AF-A0A371H3B5-F1
#
_entry.id   AF-A0A371H3B5-F1
#
_cell.length_a   1.000
_cell.length_b   1.000
_cell.length_c   1.000
_cell.angle_alpha   90.00
_cell.angle_beta   90.00
_cell.angle_gamma   90.00
#
_symmetry.space_group_name_H-M   'P 1'
#
loop_
_entity.id
_entity.type
_entity.pdbx_description
1 polymer ?
#
loop_
_entity_poly.entity_id
_entity_poly.type
_entity_poly.pdbx_seq_one_letter_code
_entity_poly.pdbx_strand_id
1 'polypeptide(L)'
;MTVFSAKQVFPVDYVAEVSQRLLEASHSGDLPLAFHCIADPSVDVNFAGAVTLKTIATDLLLLPESPSQVRLDFQEFVSDVTPLFLAVHAGNAALVRKLLTVGADVNQKLFRGFATTAAVRESHFNILEILLKAGASQPACEEALIEASSHGQAGCVELLMSSDLIRPHVAVHALVTASCRGFVDVVETLIKCGVDASATDRVLLQSLKPSLHTNVDCTALVAAVIHRQVPVVDFLLQNGARIDLKVRLGAWSWDTSTGEELRVGAGLGEPYGITWCAVEYFERSGDILRMLLQHVSSKPHHGRNLLHHAILCGNVEAVRVLLECGADVESPVKTTSKTEFLPIHMASRLGLPTIIQCLVDFGCDLNSTTDSGDTALMICAKYKQEECLKVLTRADADFGLVNIAGQSASSIAESNKWSLGFQHAALDTIRRGKIPKSSNATTFSPLIFVAQAGDTEALKNVIESGEFDLDYQDDSGFSAVMHAASKGHVDSFRLLVYAGADVKLCNKSGETAITLSEMSQNCDLFEKVMLEFELEKGNINAGGFYALHRAARRGDMDAVTLLASKGYDVNAPDGEDYTPLMIAAREGHATICELLISFGANCNAKNARGETALLLTRKFAGIKNNAEAVILDELARKLVLGGGYVQKHTKGGKGSPHGKQMRMLGSVGVLCWGKSSRRNVVCREVELGPSPTLRRNRYKKGDADEPGMFRVLTNKNKEVHFVCDGGLEVAQLWVRGIKLVTKEAIFHKQRSVSV
;
A
#
# COMPACT_ATOMS: atom_id res chain seq x y z
N MET A 1 49.25 -54.49 70.43
CA MET A 1 48.84 -55.85 70.00
C MET A 1 48.52 -55.78 68.51
N THR A 2 49.09 -56.66 67.70
CA THR A 2 48.82 -56.74 66.25
C THR A 2 47.56 -57.54 66.00
N VAL A 3 46.44 -56.86 65.78
CA VAL A 3 45.19 -57.50 65.36
C VAL A 3 45.24 -57.71 63.86
N PHE A 4 45.24 -58.97 63.40
CA PHE A 4 45.06 -59.29 62.00
C PHE A 4 43.65 -58.93 61.57
N SER A 5 43.53 -58.05 60.57
CA SER A 5 42.24 -57.79 59.92
C SER A 5 41.86 -59.02 59.10
N ALA A 6 40.84 -59.76 59.57
CA ALA A 6 40.24 -60.83 58.79
C ALA A 6 39.49 -60.22 57.60
N LYS A 7 39.83 -60.65 56.38
CA LYS A 7 39.08 -60.27 55.18
C LYS A 7 37.65 -60.79 55.32
N GLN A 8 36.68 -59.89 55.47
CA GLN A 8 35.27 -60.22 55.29
C GLN A 8 35.05 -60.56 53.81
N VAL A 9 34.84 -61.85 53.53
CA VAL A 9 34.28 -62.28 52.24
C VAL A 9 32.79 -61.98 52.31
N PHE A 10 32.34 -61.00 51.53
CA PHE A 10 30.91 -60.83 51.27
C PHE A 10 30.40 -62.08 50.56
N PRO A 11 29.22 -62.62 50.91
CA PRO A 11 28.55 -63.59 50.08
C PRO A 11 28.11 -62.88 48.80
N VAL A 12 28.88 -63.02 47.73
CA VAL A 12 28.39 -62.73 46.38
C VAL A 12 27.29 -63.75 46.12
N ASP A 13 26.09 -63.26 45.79
CA ASP A 13 25.00 -64.14 45.41
C ASP A 13 25.33 -64.77 44.06
N TYR A 14 25.76 -66.03 44.09
CA TYR A 14 26.22 -66.77 42.92
C TYR A 14 25.12 -66.91 41.85
N VAL A 15 23.85 -66.99 42.28
CA VAL A 15 22.69 -67.00 41.38
C VAL A 15 22.62 -65.68 40.61
N ALA A 16 22.73 -64.55 41.32
CA ALA A 16 22.74 -63.23 40.69
C ALA A 16 23.98 -63.02 39.79
N GLU A 17 25.16 -63.49 40.18
CA GLU A 17 26.37 -63.36 39.36
C GLU A 17 26.29 -64.18 38.05
N VAL A 18 25.84 -65.44 38.11
CA VAL A 18 25.67 -66.28 36.91
C VAL A 18 24.56 -65.74 36.01
N SER A 19 23.47 -65.23 36.59
CA SER A 19 22.35 -64.65 35.83
C SER A 19 22.69 -63.30 35.20
N GLN A 20 23.48 -62.46 35.88
CA GLN A 20 24.06 -61.24 35.30
C GLN A 20 25.02 -61.55 34.14
N ARG A 21 25.84 -62.61 34.24
CA ARG A 21 26.69 -63.05 33.11
C ARG A 21 25.86 -63.56 31.93
N LEU A 22 24.72 -64.22 32.17
CA LEU A 22 23.78 -64.60 31.11
C LEU A 22 23.16 -63.37 30.43
N LEU A 23 22.82 -62.34 31.21
CA LEU A 23 22.30 -61.07 30.72
C LEU A 23 23.34 -60.37 29.81
N GLU A 24 24.59 -60.28 30.25
CA GLU A 24 25.71 -59.68 29.51
C GLU A 24 26.05 -60.46 28.23
N ALA A 25 26.07 -61.79 28.28
CA ALA A 25 26.22 -62.63 27.09
C ALA A 25 25.05 -62.47 26.10
N SER A 26 23.82 -62.32 26.61
CA SER A 26 22.63 -62.09 25.78
C SER A 26 22.62 -60.71 25.14
N HIS A 27 23.12 -59.68 25.82
CA HIS A 27 23.25 -58.31 25.30
C HIS A 27 24.37 -58.18 24.26
N SER A 28 25.52 -58.83 24.49
CA SER A 28 26.65 -58.86 23.56
C SER A 28 26.48 -59.80 22.37
N GLY A 29 25.47 -60.68 22.41
CA GLY A 29 25.17 -61.65 21.36
C GLY A 29 26.06 -62.90 21.36
N ASP A 30 26.87 -63.13 22.41
CA ASP A 30 27.75 -64.29 22.52
C ASP A 30 26.95 -65.57 22.81
N LEU A 31 26.54 -66.23 21.72
CA LEU A 31 25.82 -67.50 21.75
C LEU A 31 26.55 -68.61 22.54
N PRO A 32 27.86 -68.87 22.34
CA PRO A 32 28.61 -69.82 23.16
C PRO A 32 28.55 -69.53 24.67
N LEU A 33 28.80 -68.30 25.11
CA LEU A 33 28.77 -67.93 26.53
C LEU A 33 27.34 -67.99 27.09
N ALA A 34 26.34 -67.50 26.36
CA ALA A 34 24.95 -67.59 26.78
C ALA A 34 24.50 -69.06 26.95
N PHE A 35 24.85 -69.95 26.02
CA PHE A 35 24.57 -71.38 26.14
C PHE A 35 25.34 -72.07 27.27
N HIS A 36 26.56 -71.61 27.60
CA HIS A 36 27.28 -72.08 28.77
C HIS A 36 26.59 -71.65 30.08
N CYS A 37 26.19 -70.38 30.21
CA CYS A 37 25.46 -69.90 31.38
C CYS A 37 24.09 -70.59 31.56
N ILE A 38 23.36 -70.85 30.47
CA ILE A 38 22.09 -71.61 30.49
C ILE A 38 22.28 -73.10 30.89
N ALA A 39 23.51 -73.62 30.88
CA ALA A 39 23.80 -74.98 31.35
C ALA A 39 24.05 -75.08 32.86
N ASP A 40 24.16 -73.95 33.58
CA ASP A 40 24.33 -73.92 35.02
C ASP A 40 22.98 -74.16 35.74
N PRO A 41 22.84 -75.17 36.63
CA PRO A 41 21.59 -75.44 37.34
C PRO A 41 21.12 -74.33 38.29
N SER A 42 21.96 -73.32 38.56
CA SER A 42 21.66 -72.20 39.47
C SER A 42 21.29 -70.89 38.77
N VAL A 43 21.23 -70.85 37.43
CA VAL A 43 20.88 -69.62 36.69
C VAL A 43 19.39 -69.32 36.74
N ASP A 44 19.03 -68.06 37.00
CA ASP A 44 17.68 -67.55 36.80
C ASP A 44 17.57 -66.93 35.40
N VAL A 45 16.88 -67.63 34.49
CA VAL A 45 16.62 -67.16 33.13
C VAL A 45 15.64 -65.98 33.05
N ASN A 46 14.95 -65.67 34.14
CA ASN A 46 13.98 -64.57 34.29
C ASN A 46 14.53 -63.39 35.09
N PHE A 47 15.81 -63.45 35.49
CA PHE A 47 16.52 -62.36 36.14
C PHE A 47 16.44 -61.09 35.30
N ALA A 48 15.93 -60.01 35.90
CA ALA A 48 15.88 -58.69 35.28
C ALA A 48 17.03 -57.83 35.81
N GLY A 49 17.86 -57.31 34.90
CA GLY A 49 18.99 -56.46 35.25
C GLY A 49 19.16 -55.29 34.28
N ALA A 50 19.79 -54.21 34.76
CA ALA A 50 19.92 -52.95 34.06
C ALA A 50 20.87 -53.03 32.86
N VAL A 51 20.37 -52.78 31.65
CA VAL A 51 21.14 -52.79 30.39
C VAL A 51 20.87 -51.51 29.59
N THR A 52 21.90 -51.02 28.90
CA THR A 52 21.79 -49.96 27.88
C THR A 52 21.12 -50.51 26.62
N LEU A 53 19.89 -50.08 26.35
CA LEU A 53 19.12 -50.48 25.16
C LEU A 53 18.99 -49.34 24.16
N LYS A 54 18.97 -49.69 22.87
CA LYS A 54 18.79 -48.79 21.74
C LYS A 54 17.53 -49.18 20.98
N THR A 55 16.38 -48.66 21.38
CA THR A 55 15.09 -49.02 20.76
C THR A 55 14.64 -47.97 19.75
N ILE A 56 14.00 -48.41 18.66
CA ILE A 56 13.30 -47.52 17.73
C ILE A 56 12.09 -46.89 18.43
N ALA A 57 11.94 -45.57 18.37
CA ALA A 57 10.74 -44.87 18.77
C ALA A 57 10.06 -44.22 17.55
N THR A 58 8.72 -44.33 17.48
CA THR A 58 7.89 -43.76 16.39
C THR A 58 7.20 -42.48 16.85
N ASP A 59 7.72 -41.32 16.47
CA ASP A 59 7.10 -40.02 16.76
C ASP A 59 6.34 -39.48 15.53
N LEU A 60 5.15 -38.93 15.74
CA LEU A 60 4.30 -38.38 14.68
C LEU A 60 4.62 -36.89 14.44
N LEU A 61 5.29 -36.58 13.34
CA LEU A 61 5.52 -35.21 12.90
C LEU A 61 4.25 -34.67 12.22
N LEU A 62 3.54 -33.80 12.94
CA LEU A 62 2.37 -33.09 12.43
C LEU A 62 2.81 -31.92 11.53
N LEU A 63 2.33 -31.95 10.28
CA LEU A 63 2.59 -30.93 9.26
C LEU A 63 1.27 -30.20 8.90
N PRO A 64 1.31 -28.91 8.53
CA PRO A 64 0.09 -28.09 8.48
C PRO A 64 -0.85 -28.40 7.30
N GLU A 65 -0.34 -28.89 6.18
CA GLU A 65 -1.08 -29.09 4.91
C GLU A 65 -0.81 -30.45 4.25
N SER A 66 0.16 -31.21 4.75
CA SER A 66 0.65 -32.47 4.17
C SER A 66 0.44 -33.63 5.13
N PRO A 67 0.40 -34.89 4.66
CA PRO A 67 0.29 -36.07 5.52
C PRO A 67 1.28 -36.06 6.69
N SER A 68 0.81 -36.54 7.84
CA SER A 68 1.63 -36.67 9.06
C SER A 68 2.71 -37.72 8.84
N GLN A 69 3.97 -37.37 9.13
CA GLN A 69 5.11 -38.24 8.88
C GLN A 69 5.51 -38.99 10.15
N VAL A 70 5.71 -40.31 10.04
CA VAL A 70 6.31 -41.10 11.13
C VAL A 70 7.83 -40.91 11.09
N ARG A 71 8.39 -40.38 12.17
CA ARG A 71 9.83 -40.34 12.41
C ARG A 71 10.26 -41.56 13.21
N LEU A 72 11.37 -42.18 12.79
CA LEU A 72 12.00 -43.29 13.50
C LEU A 72 13.29 -42.76 14.13
N ASP A 73 13.20 -42.32 15.39
CA ASP A 73 14.33 -41.79 16.14
C ASP A 73 14.80 -42.86 17.16
N PHE A 74 16.10 -43.18 17.18
CA PHE A 74 16.67 -44.19 18.09
C PHE A 74 16.87 -43.61 19.49
N GLN A 75 16.26 -44.22 20.50
CA GLN A 75 16.38 -43.80 21.89
C GLN A 75 17.30 -44.77 22.65
N GLU A 76 18.40 -44.25 23.19
CA GLU A 76 19.34 -44.96 24.05
C GLU A 76 19.07 -44.65 25.53
N PHE A 77 18.77 -45.68 26.32
CA PHE A 77 18.46 -45.55 27.75
C PHE A 77 18.83 -46.83 28.52
N VAL A 78 18.99 -46.70 29.84
CA VAL A 78 19.18 -47.85 30.74
C VAL A 78 17.82 -48.33 31.24
N SER A 79 17.57 -49.64 31.19
CA SER A 79 16.36 -50.27 31.73
C SER A 79 16.66 -51.67 32.24
N ASP A 80 15.97 -52.10 33.28
CA ASP A 80 15.94 -53.50 33.68
C ASP A 80 15.23 -54.33 32.60
N VAL A 81 15.88 -55.39 32.13
CA VAL A 81 15.36 -56.35 31.14
C VAL A 81 15.88 -57.76 31.38
N THR A 82 15.26 -58.75 30.76
CA THR A 82 15.62 -60.17 30.88
C THR A 82 16.50 -60.68 29.73
N PRO A 83 17.23 -61.80 29.90
CA PRO A 83 17.89 -62.52 28.82
C PRO A 83 16.97 -62.83 27.62
N LEU A 84 15.70 -63.16 27.87
CA LEU A 84 14.72 -63.41 26.81
C LEU A 84 14.40 -62.13 26.02
N PHE A 85 14.14 -61.01 26.69
CA PHE A 85 13.88 -59.73 26.02
C PHE A 85 15.07 -59.27 25.17
N LEU A 86 16.30 -59.43 25.68
CA LEU A 86 17.54 -59.16 24.94
C LEU A 86 17.71 -60.08 23.73
N ALA A 87 17.54 -61.39 23.90
CA ALA A 87 17.63 -62.36 22.82
C ALA A 87 16.61 -62.12 21.71
N VAL A 88 15.41 -61.63 22.07
CA VAL A 88 14.39 -61.20 21.13
C VAL A 88 14.79 -59.90 20.42
N HIS A 89 15.15 -58.84 21.15
CA HIS A 89 15.56 -57.54 20.58
C HIS A 89 16.81 -57.65 19.66
N ALA A 90 17.69 -58.61 19.90
CA ALA A 90 18.84 -58.92 19.06
C ALA A 90 18.54 -59.88 17.88
N GLY A 91 17.28 -60.25 17.63
CA GLY A 91 16.88 -61.14 16.54
C GLY A 91 17.35 -62.59 16.68
N ASN A 92 17.79 -63.00 17.87
CA ASN A 92 18.48 -64.28 18.09
C ASN A 92 17.51 -65.44 18.35
N ALA A 93 16.81 -65.86 17.30
CA ALA A 93 15.82 -66.95 17.35
C ALA A 93 16.38 -68.29 17.88
N ALA A 94 17.70 -68.52 17.84
CA ALA A 94 18.34 -69.70 18.43
C ALA A 94 18.41 -69.60 19.96
N LEU A 95 18.85 -68.46 20.48
CA LEU A 95 18.89 -68.18 21.92
C LEU A 95 17.47 -68.14 22.52
N VAL A 96 16.52 -67.49 21.84
CA VAL A 96 15.10 -67.46 22.25
C VAL A 96 14.55 -68.88 22.45
N ARG A 97 14.69 -69.78 21.45
CA ARG A 97 14.22 -71.16 21.60
C ARG A 97 14.88 -71.90 22.77
N LYS A 98 16.17 -71.67 23.01
CA LYS A 98 16.91 -72.31 24.11
C LYS A 98 16.45 -71.80 25.48
N LEU A 99 16.23 -70.49 25.63
CA LEU A 99 15.70 -69.87 26.87
C LEU A 99 14.28 -70.37 27.18
N LEU A 100 13.39 -70.39 26.18
CA LEU A 100 12.02 -70.91 26.34
C LEU A 100 12.01 -72.40 26.73
N THR A 101 12.95 -73.20 26.21
CA THR A 101 13.10 -74.62 26.60
C THR A 101 13.51 -74.81 28.07
N VAL A 102 14.10 -73.78 28.70
CA VAL A 102 14.55 -73.79 30.10
C VAL A 102 13.54 -73.12 31.05
N GLY A 103 12.44 -72.56 30.53
CA GLY A 103 11.36 -71.97 31.33
C GLY A 103 11.45 -70.43 31.47
N ALA A 104 12.04 -69.74 30.49
CA ALA A 104 11.97 -68.29 30.43
C ALA A 104 10.53 -67.79 30.16
N ASP A 105 10.07 -66.81 30.93
CA ASP A 105 8.69 -66.29 30.87
C ASP A 105 8.51 -65.27 29.74
N VAL A 106 7.63 -65.60 28.80
CA VAL A 106 7.19 -64.72 27.70
C VAL A 106 6.43 -63.50 28.23
N ASN A 107 5.82 -63.61 29.41
CA ASN A 107 4.83 -62.70 29.95
C ASN A 107 5.35 -61.75 31.05
N GLN A 108 6.66 -61.75 31.29
CA GLN A 108 7.29 -60.81 32.20
C GLN A 108 7.26 -59.40 31.60
N LYS A 109 6.43 -58.51 32.17
CA LYS A 109 6.29 -57.12 31.70
C LYS A 109 7.47 -56.26 32.15
N LEU A 110 8.07 -55.57 31.21
CA LEU A 110 9.23 -54.66 31.37
C LEU A 110 8.85 -53.24 30.91
N PHE A 111 9.76 -52.28 31.06
CA PHE A 111 9.48 -50.85 30.82
C PHE A 111 8.98 -50.52 29.40
N ARG A 112 9.40 -51.26 28.37
CA ARG A 112 8.95 -51.11 26.97
C ARG A 112 7.93 -52.19 26.53
N GLY A 113 7.22 -52.80 27.48
CA GLY A 113 6.25 -53.87 27.26
C GLY A 113 6.82 -55.26 27.48
N PHE A 114 6.46 -56.21 26.62
CA PHE A 114 6.76 -57.63 26.76
C PHE A 114 7.80 -58.11 25.73
N ALA A 115 8.24 -59.36 25.81
CA ALA A 115 9.05 -59.98 24.75
C ALA A 115 8.36 -59.88 23.36
N THR A 116 7.03 -59.99 23.31
CA THR A 116 6.25 -59.83 22.07
C THR A 116 6.32 -58.41 21.50
N THR A 117 6.32 -57.35 22.32
CA THR A 117 6.41 -55.96 21.84
C THR A 117 7.82 -55.66 21.31
N ALA A 118 8.86 -56.27 21.88
CA ALA A 118 10.22 -56.21 21.32
C ALA A 118 10.34 -56.96 19.98
N ALA A 119 9.75 -58.17 19.87
CA ALA A 119 9.74 -58.93 18.62
C ALA A 119 9.06 -58.16 17.49
N VAL A 120 7.96 -57.46 17.80
CA VAL A 120 7.31 -56.53 16.88
C VAL A 120 8.21 -55.34 16.56
N ARG A 121 8.68 -54.57 17.55
CA ARG A 121 9.44 -53.33 17.33
C ARG A 121 10.63 -53.49 16.37
N GLU A 122 11.36 -54.59 16.48
CA GLU A 122 12.52 -54.89 15.62
C GLU A 122 12.18 -55.72 14.36
N SER A 123 10.88 -55.85 14.02
CA SER A 123 10.35 -56.55 12.83
C SER A 123 10.63 -58.06 12.75
N HIS A 124 10.79 -58.74 13.90
CA HIS A 124 11.19 -60.15 13.98
C HIS A 124 9.99 -61.11 13.96
N PHE A 125 9.25 -61.14 12.85
CA PHE A 125 8.08 -61.99 12.62
C PHE A 125 8.25 -63.47 13.05
N ASN A 126 9.36 -64.11 12.65
CA ASN A 126 9.65 -65.51 13.00
C ASN A 126 9.85 -65.73 14.51
N ILE A 127 10.22 -64.70 15.28
CA ILE A 127 10.37 -64.77 16.73
C ILE A 127 9.02 -64.52 17.40
N LEU A 128 8.20 -63.60 16.88
CA LEU A 128 6.84 -63.38 17.34
C LEU A 128 6.00 -64.66 17.26
N GLU A 129 6.08 -65.41 16.14
CA GLU A 129 5.41 -66.71 16.01
C GLU A 129 5.85 -67.72 17.07
N ILE A 130 7.15 -67.77 17.40
CA ILE A 130 7.70 -68.65 18.45
C ILE A 130 7.18 -68.23 19.83
N LEU A 131 7.09 -66.93 20.12
CA LEU A 131 6.58 -66.42 21.39
C LEU A 131 5.07 -66.68 21.56
N LEU A 132 4.26 -66.55 20.50
CA LEU A 132 2.84 -66.92 20.55
C LEU A 132 2.68 -68.42 20.85
N LYS A 133 3.41 -69.28 20.13
CA LYS A 133 3.40 -70.75 20.34
C LYS A 133 3.92 -71.16 21.73
N ALA A 134 4.69 -70.30 22.40
CA ALA A 134 5.20 -70.52 23.76
C ALA A 134 4.23 -70.03 24.87
N GLY A 135 3.03 -69.54 24.53
CA GLY A 135 2.03 -69.11 25.52
C GLY A 135 2.09 -67.63 25.87
N ALA A 136 2.22 -66.76 24.87
CA ALA A 136 2.00 -65.33 25.05
C ALA A 136 0.58 -65.04 25.57
N SER A 137 0.48 -64.17 26.57
CA SER A 137 -0.77 -63.79 27.22
C SER A 137 -1.54 -62.72 26.45
N GLN A 138 -2.82 -62.57 26.78
CA GLN A 138 -3.69 -61.55 26.18
C GLN A 138 -3.09 -60.12 26.26
N PRO A 139 -2.63 -59.59 27.42
CA PRO A 139 -1.99 -58.28 27.48
C PRO A 139 -0.72 -58.16 26.62
N ALA A 140 0.07 -59.23 26.53
CA ALA A 140 1.28 -59.27 25.71
C ALA A 140 0.98 -59.24 24.21
N CYS A 141 -0.18 -59.77 23.79
CA CYS A 141 -0.64 -59.69 22.40
C CYS A 141 -1.33 -58.35 22.11
N GLU A 142 -2.10 -57.82 23.06
CA GLU A 142 -2.78 -56.52 22.96
C GLU A 142 -1.77 -55.36 22.83
N GLU A 143 -0.73 -55.30 23.66
CA GLU A 143 0.32 -54.28 23.52
C GLU A 143 1.14 -54.46 22.23
N ALA A 144 1.40 -55.70 21.81
CA ALA A 144 2.13 -55.98 20.58
C ALA A 144 1.35 -55.56 19.32
N LEU A 145 0.01 -55.60 19.33
CA LEU A 145 -0.83 -55.16 18.23
C LEU A 145 -0.78 -53.64 18.03
N ILE A 146 -0.77 -52.88 19.13
CA ILE A 146 -0.66 -51.41 19.13
C ILE A 146 0.73 -50.98 18.65
N GLU A 147 1.79 -51.68 19.11
CA GLU A 147 3.16 -51.49 18.62
C GLU A 147 3.24 -51.80 17.11
N ALA A 148 2.69 -52.92 16.64
CA ALA A 148 2.73 -53.31 15.22
C ALA A 148 2.02 -52.29 14.32
N SER A 149 0.92 -51.73 14.82
CA SER A 149 0.17 -50.64 14.18
C SER A 149 0.88 -49.28 14.26
N SER A 150 1.86 -49.13 15.15
CA SER A 150 2.71 -47.95 15.27
C SER A 150 3.96 -47.97 14.37
N HIS A 151 4.42 -49.17 13.97
CA HIS A 151 5.55 -49.37 13.04
C HIS A 151 5.14 -49.83 11.62
N GLY A 152 3.85 -50.08 11.36
CA GLY A 152 3.34 -50.40 10.02
C GLY A 152 3.42 -51.88 9.61
N GLN A 153 3.47 -52.79 10.58
CA GLN A 153 3.78 -54.21 10.33
C GLN A 153 2.54 -55.08 10.09
N ALA A 154 1.99 -55.01 8.88
CA ALA A 154 0.76 -55.71 8.48
C ALA A 154 0.78 -57.23 8.77
N GLY A 155 1.91 -57.92 8.54
CA GLY A 155 2.03 -59.36 8.82
C GLY A 155 2.06 -59.69 10.32
N CYS A 156 2.70 -58.87 11.16
CA CYS A 156 2.66 -59.03 12.61
C CYS A 156 1.23 -58.82 13.15
N VAL A 157 0.48 -57.88 12.56
CA VAL A 157 -0.93 -57.63 12.85
C VAL A 157 -1.81 -58.83 12.47
N GLU A 158 -1.65 -59.39 11.26
CA GLU A 158 -2.38 -60.59 10.82
C GLU A 158 -2.15 -61.78 11.76
N LEU A 159 -0.90 -62.02 12.14
CA LEU A 159 -0.49 -63.10 13.05
C LEU A 159 -1.02 -62.90 14.49
N LEU A 160 -1.10 -61.66 14.98
CA LEU A 160 -1.67 -61.34 16.30
C LEU A 160 -3.20 -61.42 16.30
N MET A 161 -3.88 -60.93 15.26
CA MET A 161 -5.33 -61.03 15.12
C MET A 161 -5.80 -62.49 14.99
N SER A 162 -4.98 -63.36 14.38
CA SER A 162 -5.23 -64.80 14.25
C SER A 162 -5.11 -65.61 15.57
N SER A 163 -4.85 -64.95 16.71
CA SER A 163 -4.62 -65.63 18.00
C SER A 163 -5.87 -65.77 18.89
N ASP A 164 -7.01 -65.17 18.51
CA ASP A 164 -8.23 -65.01 19.33
C ASP A 164 -8.04 -64.28 20.69
N LEU A 165 -6.83 -63.82 21.02
CA LEU A 165 -6.53 -63.14 22.29
C LEU A 165 -6.87 -61.65 22.31
N ILE A 166 -7.12 -61.03 21.15
CA ILE A 166 -7.31 -59.57 21.03
C ILE A 166 -8.77 -59.18 21.35
N ARG A 167 -8.98 -58.22 22.26
CA ARG A 167 -10.32 -57.66 22.50
C ARG A 167 -10.69 -56.64 21.42
N PRO A 168 -11.98 -56.57 20.97
CA PRO A 168 -12.38 -55.68 19.87
C PRO A 168 -11.98 -54.21 20.03
N HIS A 169 -12.06 -53.64 21.24
CA HIS A 169 -11.67 -52.23 21.45
C HIS A 169 -10.17 -51.98 21.24
N VAL A 170 -9.30 -52.96 21.53
CA VAL A 170 -7.86 -52.86 21.25
C VAL A 170 -7.59 -52.93 19.74
N ALA A 171 -8.34 -53.76 19.01
CA ALA A 171 -8.25 -53.83 17.56
C ALA A 171 -8.73 -52.52 16.89
N VAL A 172 -9.75 -51.84 17.44
CA VAL A 172 -10.17 -50.50 17.00
C VAL A 172 -9.12 -49.44 17.35
N HIS A 173 -8.54 -49.47 18.56
CA HIS A 173 -7.43 -48.56 18.93
C HIS A 173 -6.22 -48.74 18.00
N ALA A 174 -5.89 -49.98 17.63
CA ALA A 174 -4.87 -50.32 16.64
C ALA A 174 -5.20 -49.76 15.25
N LEU A 175 -6.45 -49.91 14.79
CA LEU A 175 -6.94 -49.37 13.52
C LEU A 175 -6.81 -47.84 13.46
N VAL A 176 -7.22 -47.13 14.52
CA VAL A 176 -7.08 -45.66 14.59
C VAL A 176 -5.59 -45.26 14.66
N THR A 177 -4.78 -45.97 15.44
CA THR A 177 -3.33 -45.76 15.56
C THR A 177 -2.58 -45.90 14.22
N ALA A 178 -2.96 -46.88 13.40
CA ALA A 178 -2.45 -47.03 12.03
C ALA A 178 -2.98 -45.95 11.07
N SER A 179 -4.26 -45.58 11.21
CA SER A 179 -4.90 -44.56 10.39
C SER A 179 -4.30 -43.15 10.58
N CYS A 180 -3.86 -42.80 11.80
CA CYS A 180 -3.09 -41.58 12.04
C CYS A 180 -1.76 -41.55 11.26
N ARG A 181 -1.13 -42.73 11.09
CA ARG A 181 0.22 -42.89 10.53
C ARG A 181 0.27 -43.13 9.02
N GLY A 182 -0.89 -43.39 8.39
CA GLY A 182 -0.98 -43.62 6.95
C GLY A 182 -0.65 -45.05 6.50
N PHE A 183 -0.58 -46.01 7.43
CA PHE A 183 -0.23 -47.40 7.11
C PHE A 183 -1.41 -48.17 6.50
N VAL A 184 -1.65 -47.96 5.20
CA VAL A 184 -2.73 -48.59 4.43
C VAL A 184 -2.75 -50.11 4.62
N ASP A 185 -1.60 -50.78 4.47
CA ASP A 185 -1.48 -52.24 4.57
C ASP A 185 -1.96 -52.78 5.93
N VAL A 186 -1.75 -52.03 7.02
CA VAL A 186 -2.23 -52.40 8.37
C VAL A 186 -3.73 -52.12 8.52
N VAL A 187 -4.21 -51.01 7.98
CA VAL A 187 -5.66 -50.70 7.96
C VAL A 187 -6.40 -51.77 7.14
N GLU A 188 -5.81 -52.23 6.04
CA GLU A 188 -6.33 -53.30 5.20
C GLU A 188 -6.35 -54.66 5.93
N THR A 189 -5.27 -55.07 6.60
CA THR A 189 -5.28 -56.35 7.36
C THR A 189 -6.24 -56.31 8.55
N LEU A 190 -6.33 -55.21 9.29
CA LEU A 190 -7.29 -55.08 10.40
C LEU A 190 -8.74 -55.19 9.92
N ILE A 191 -9.10 -54.55 8.80
CA ILE A 191 -10.46 -54.65 8.24
C ILE A 191 -10.73 -56.05 7.66
N LYS A 192 -9.73 -56.69 7.02
CA LYS A 192 -9.82 -58.12 6.61
C LYS A 192 -10.01 -59.06 7.80
N CYS A 193 -9.41 -58.75 8.96
CA CYS A 193 -9.62 -59.46 10.23
C CYS A 193 -10.95 -59.11 10.93
N GLY A 194 -11.84 -58.34 10.30
CA GLY A 194 -13.20 -58.09 10.80
C GLY A 194 -13.32 -56.93 11.80
N VAL A 195 -12.34 -56.02 11.89
CA VAL A 195 -12.47 -54.81 12.72
C VAL A 195 -13.44 -53.81 12.08
N ASP A 196 -14.42 -53.35 12.86
CA ASP A 196 -15.43 -52.37 12.40
C ASP A 196 -14.78 -51.00 12.15
N ALA A 197 -14.67 -50.63 10.87
CA ALA A 197 -14.16 -49.34 10.40
C ALA A 197 -15.00 -48.12 10.88
N SER A 198 -16.22 -48.35 11.36
CA SER A 198 -17.12 -47.34 11.91
C SER A 198 -17.12 -47.26 13.44
N ALA A 199 -16.36 -48.12 14.13
CA ALA A 199 -16.22 -48.06 15.58
C ALA A 199 -15.40 -46.85 16.03
N THR A 200 -15.80 -46.29 17.18
CA THR A 200 -15.13 -45.15 17.82
C THR A 200 -14.17 -45.63 18.89
N ASP A 201 -12.94 -45.12 18.89
CA ASP A 201 -12.00 -45.20 20.01
C ASP A 201 -11.58 -43.79 20.48
N ARG A 202 -11.11 -43.67 21.72
CA ARG A 202 -10.85 -42.38 22.37
C ARG A 202 -9.37 -42.03 22.36
N VAL A 203 -8.96 -41.27 21.35
CA VAL A 203 -7.55 -40.93 21.08
C VAL A 203 -7.23 -39.49 21.46
N LEU A 204 -5.98 -39.27 21.91
CA LEU A 204 -5.40 -37.95 22.17
C LEU A 204 -4.99 -37.29 20.84
N LEU A 205 -5.79 -36.35 20.35
CA LEU A 205 -5.59 -35.69 19.05
C LEU A 205 -5.31 -34.19 19.23
N GLN A 206 -4.47 -33.62 18.36
CA GLN A 206 -4.12 -32.20 18.42
C GLN A 206 -5.13 -31.34 17.64
N SER A 207 -5.73 -30.36 18.32
CA SER A 207 -6.46 -29.27 17.68
C SER A 207 -5.49 -28.39 16.89
N LEU A 208 -5.89 -27.74 15.79
CA LEU A 208 -4.96 -26.93 14.98
C LEU A 208 -4.68 -25.55 15.60
N LYS A 209 -5.72 -24.83 16.01
CA LYS A 209 -5.68 -23.40 16.38
C LYS A 209 -6.60 -23.10 17.59
N PRO A 210 -6.17 -23.30 18.85
CA PRO A 210 -4.79 -23.47 19.31
C PRO A 210 -4.31 -24.93 19.27
N SER A 211 -2.99 -25.11 19.25
CA SER A 211 -2.31 -26.40 19.05
C SER A 211 -2.29 -27.29 20.31
N LEU A 212 -3.47 -27.51 20.92
CA LEU A 212 -3.66 -28.26 22.16
C LEU A 212 -4.13 -29.69 21.90
N HIS A 213 -3.68 -30.64 22.71
CA HIS A 213 -4.10 -32.03 22.64
C HIS A 213 -5.38 -32.28 23.47
N THR A 214 -6.32 -33.05 22.94
CA THR A 214 -7.61 -33.38 23.60
C THR A 214 -8.00 -34.84 23.35
N ASN A 215 -8.61 -35.49 24.35
CA ASN A 215 -9.09 -36.88 24.24
C ASN A 215 -10.50 -36.91 23.63
N VAL A 216 -10.56 -37.13 22.32
CA VAL A 216 -11.78 -37.09 21.50
C VAL A 216 -12.16 -38.49 21.03
N ASP A 217 -13.45 -38.80 21.04
CA ASP A 217 -13.98 -40.04 20.50
C ASP A 217 -13.94 -39.98 18.95
N CYS A 218 -13.21 -40.89 18.33
CA CYS A 218 -12.73 -40.78 16.95
C CYS A 218 -12.89 -42.11 16.20
N THR A 219 -13.29 -42.06 14.92
CA THR A 219 -13.21 -43.21 14.01
C THR A 219 -11.90 -43.19 13.24
N ALA A 220 -11.51 -44.35 12.68
CA ALA A 220 -10.37 -44.47 11.78
C ALA A 220 -10.38 -43.42 10.65
N LEU A 221 -11.57 -43.13 10.10
CA LEU A 221 -11.77 -42.15 9.04
C LEU A 221 -11.50 -40.71 9.51
N VAL A 222 -12.00 -40.32 10.68
CA VAL A 222 -11.75 -38.97 11.25
C VAL A 222 -10.27 -38.78 11.58
N ALA A 223 -9.61 -39.81 12.11
CA ALA A 223 -8.16 -39.79 12.35
C ALA A 223 -7.36 -39.63 11.05
N ALA A 224 -7.70 -40.39 10.00
CA ALA A 224 -7.06 -40.29 8.69
C ALA A 224 -7.22 -38.89 8.07
N VAL A 225 -8.39 -38.25 8.23
CA VAL A 225 -8.61 -36.85 7.80
C VAL A 225 -7.74 -35.87 8.59
N ILE A 226 -7.76 -35.92 9.93
CA ILE A 226 -6.94 -35.04 10.80
C ILE A 226 -5.45 -35.14 10.49
N HIS A 227 -4.98 -36.34 10.18
CA HIS A 227 -3.59 -36.61 9.84
C HIS A 227 -3.27 -36.49 8.33
N ARG A 228 -4.26 -36.14 7.49
CA ARG A 228 -4.18 -35.92 6.03
C ARG A 228 -3.71 -37.14 5.21
N GLN A 229 -4.11 -38.33 5.63
CA GLN A 229 -3.68 -39.60 5.03
C GLN A 229 -4.62 -40.01 3.89
N VAL A 230 -4.50 -39.37 2.72
CA VAL A 230 -5.39 -39.55 1.55
C VAL A 230 -5.68 -41.02 1.20
N PRO A 231 -4.69 -41.93 1.11
CA PRO A 231 -4.95 -43.32 0.70
C PRO A 231 -5.74 -44.12 1.76
N VAL A 232 -5.61 -43.78 3.04
CA VAL A 232 -6.39 -44.38 4.12
C VAL A 232 -7.83 -43.88 4.09
N VAL A 233 -8.05 -42.60 3.78
CA VAL A 233 -9.41 -42.03 3.61
C VAL A 233 -10.14 -42.71 2.46
N ASP A 234 -9.51 -42.85 1.29
CA ASP A 234 -10.09 -43.54 0.13
C ASP A 234 -10.49 -44.99 0.48
N PHE A 235 -9.54 -45.78 1.01
CA PHE A 235 -9.79 -47.17 1.39
C PHE A 235 -10.92 -47.31 2.42
N LEU A 236 -10.99 -46.44 3.43
CA LEU A 236 -12.05 -46.47 4.44
C LEU A 236 -13.43 -46.08 3.87
N LEU A 237 -13.49 -45.14 2.93
CA LEU A 237 -14.74 -44.79 2.24
C LEU A 237 -15.24 -45.92 1.34
N GLN A 238 -14.34 -46.57 0.59
CA GLN A 238 -14.67 -47.75 -0.23
C GLN A 238 -15.19 -48.92 0.62
N ASN A 239 -14.69 -49.09 1.86
CA ASN A 239 -15.17 -50.09 2.82
C ASN A 239 -16.40 -49.63 3.64
N GLY A 240 -17.04 -48.50 3.28
CA GLY A 240 -18.31 -48.07 3.87
C GLY A 240 -18.21 -47.48 5.28
N ALA A 241 -17.06 -46.92 5.67
CA ALA A 241 -16.90 -46.26 6.96
C ALA A 241 -17.91 -45.12 7.16
N ARG A 242 -18.34 -44.92 8.42
CA ARG A 242 -19.38 -43.94 8.76
C ARG A 242 -18.89 -42.49 8.64
N ILE A 243 -19.67 -41.70 7.90
CA ILE A 243 -19.46 -40.27 7.62
C ILE A 243 -20.39 -39.34 8.42
N ASP A 244 -21.32 -39.88 9.21
CA ASP A 244 -22.32 -39.15 9.99
C ASP A 244 -21.85 -38.74 11.40
N LEU A 245 -20.71 -39.26 11.86
CA LEU A 245 -20.13 -38.92 13.16
C LEU A 245 -19.75 -37.44 13.24
N LYS A 246 -20.04 -36.83 14.39
CA LYS A 246 -19.65 -35.44 14.70
C LYS A 246 -18.38 -35.40 15.55
N VAL A 247 -17.41 -34.62 15.08
CA VAL A 247 -16.08 -34.49 15.71
C VAL A 247 -16.10 -33.37 16.75
N ARG A 248 -15.44 -33.55 17.90
CA ARG A 248 -15.30 -32.54 18.97
C ARG A 248 -13.85 -32.09 19.15
N LEU A 249 -13.18 -31.73 18.06
CA LEU A 249 -11.79 -31.26 18.06
C LEU A 249 -11.67 -29.76 17.77
N GLY A 250 -12.73 -29.15 17.22
CA GLY A 250 -12.78 -27.74 16.88
C GLY A 250 -12.53 -26.81 18.07
N ALA A 251 -11.91 -25.67 17.75
CA ALA A 251 -11.62 -24.57 18.67
C ALA A 251 -12.45 -23.31 18.33
N TRP A 252 -13.61 -23.49 17.70
CA TRP A 252 -14.46 -22.42 17.19
C TRP A 252 -15.91 -22.64 17.65
N SER A 253 -16.58 -21.54 18.02
CA SER A 253 -18.00 -21.49 18.32
C SER A 253 -18.64 -20.29 17.62
N TRP A 254 -19.92 -20.42 17.29
CA TRP A 254 -20.56 -19.67 16.25
C TRP A 254 -21.72 -18.84 16.77
N ASP A 255 -21.51 -17.53 16.91
CA ASP A 255 -22.60 -16.64 17.34
C ASP A 255 -23.56 -16.37 16.17
N THR A 256 -24.63 -17.14 16.16
CA THR A 256 -25.77 -17.00 15.25
C THR A 256 -26.51 -15.65 15.37
N SER A 257 -26.26 -14.81 16.38
CA SER A 257 -26.90 -13.51 16.55
C SER A 257 -26.12 -12.36 15.88
N THR A 258 -24.80 -12.30 16.07
CA THR A 258 -23.91 -11.29 15.46
C THR A 258 -23.39 -11.70 14.08
N GLY A 259 -23.29 -13.00 13.78
CA GLY A 259 -22.59 -13.48 12.60
C GLY A 259 -21.06 -13.42 12.74
N GLU A 260 -20.54 -13.62 13.95
CA GLU A 260 -19.09 -13.67 14.22
C GLU A 260 -18.64 -15.04 14.77
N GLU A 261 -17.35 -15.36 14.62
CA GLU A 261 -16.75 -16.62 15.09
C GLU A 261 -15.82 -16.38 16.27
N LEU A 262 -16.15 -17.03 17.38
CA LEU A 262 -15.40 -16.92 18.62
C LEU A 262 -14.46 -18.12 18.73
N ARG A 263 -13.15 -17.87 18.82
CA ARG A 263 -12.23 -18.94 19.20
C ARG A 263 -12.45 -19.30 20.66
N VAL A 264 -12.73 -20.58 20.88
CA VAL A 264 -12.87 -21.23 22.17
C VAL A 264 -11.69 -22.18 22.39
N GLY A 265 -11.59 -22.78 23.58
CA GLY A 265 -10.57 -23.82 23.82
C GLY A 265 -10.76 -25.04 22.90
N ALA A 266 -9.67 -25.75 22.62
CA ALA A 266 -9.73 -27.02 21.88
C ALA A 266 -10.75 -27.98 22.53
N GLY A 267 -11.66 -28.54 21.72
CA GLY A 267 -12.72 -29.44 22.20
C GLY A 267 -13.87 -28.75 22.97
N LEU A 268 -13.84 -27.42 23.09
CA LEU A 268 -14.99 -26.61 23.53
C LEU A 268 -15.82 -26.08 22.35
N GLY A 269 -15.36 -26.29 21.12
CA GLY A 269 -16.06 -25.90 19.90
C GLY A 269 -17.28 -26.76 19.58
N GLU A 270 -18.07 -26.31 18.61
CA GLU A 270 -19.31 -26.98 18.22
C GLU A 270 -19.06 -28.32 17.48
N PRO A 271 -19.89 -29.36 17.72
CA PRO A 271 -19.71 -30.68 17.11
C PRO A 271 -20.12 -30.68 15.63
N TYR A 272 -19.13 -30.52 14.76
CA TYR A 272 -19.25 -30.47 13.30
C TYR A 272 -19.08 -31.84 12.62
N GLY A 273 -19.51 -31.97 11.36
CA GLY A 273 -19.37 -33.20 10.56
C GLY A 273 -17.99 -33.36 9.92
N ILE A 274 -17.66 -34.56 9.42
CA ILE A 274 -16.33 -34.87 8.88
C ILE A 274 -15.89 -33.98 7.69
N THR A 275 -16.82 -33.50 6.86
CA THR A 275 -16.52 -32.52 5.79
C THR A 275 -16.02 -31.18 6.31
N TRP A 276 -16.46 -30.76 7.50
CA TRP A 276 -15.97 -29.54 8.16
C TRP A 276 -14.58 -29.78 8.74
N CYS A 277 -14.35 -30.97 9.30
CA CYS A 277 -13.02 -31.42 9.73
C CYS A 277 -12.02 -31.40 8.56
N ALA A 278 -12.41 -31.85 7.37
CA ALA A 278 -11.58 -31.80 6.16
C ALA A 278 -11.31 -30.39 5.60
N VAL A 279 -12.06 -29.37 6.04
CA VAL A 279 -11.79 -27.96 5.73
C VAL A 279 -10.83 -27.34 6.76
N GLU A 280 -11.00 -27.64 8.05
CA GLU A 280 -10.06 -27.19 9.10
C GLU A 280 -8.69 -27.89 8.96
N TYR A 281 -8.69 -29.20 8.69
CA TYR A 281 -7.51 -30.06 8.50
C TYR A 281 -7.21 -30.30 7.02
N PHE A 282 -7.33 -29.27 6.19
CA PHE A 282 -7.16 -29.39 4.75
C PHE A 282 -5.83 -30.02 4.36
N GLU A 283 -5.92 -30.95 3.40
CA GLU A 283 -4.80 -31.59 2.73
C GLU A 283 -4.57 -30.87 1.38
N ARG A 284 -3.31 -30.70 0.99
CA ARG A 284 -2.87 -29.82 -0.11
C ARG A 284 -3.48 -30.10 -1.49
N SER A 285 -3.74 -31.35 -1.91
CA SER A 285 -4.43 -31.60 -3.19
C SER A 285 -5.94 -31.37 -3.09
N GLY A 286 -6.48 -31.46 -1.87
CA GLY A 286 -7.90 -31.36 -1.59
C GLY A 286 -8.66 -32.66 -1.88
N ASP A 287 -7.97 -33.75 -2.22
CA ASP A 287 -8.61 -35.02 -2.61
C ASP A 287 -9.50 -35.58 -1.49
N ILE A 288 -9.07 -35.45 -0.23
CA ILE A 288 -9.88 -35.79 0.94
C ILE A 288 -11.22 -35.04 0.94
N LEU A 289 -11.21 -33.74 0.63
CA LEU A 289 -12.42 -32.93 0.59
C LEU A 289 -13.29 -33.30 -0.63
N ARG A 290 -12.69 -33.50 -1.81
CA ARG A 290 -13.39 -33.94 -3.02
C ARG A 290 -14.09 -35.29 -2.82
N MET A 291 -13.41 -36.28 -2.24
CA MET A 291 -13.99 -37.60 -1.92
C MET A 291 -15.16 -37.47 -0.94
N LEU A 292 -14.99 -36.74 0.17
CA LEU A 292 -16.07 -36.59 1.15
C LEU A 292 -17.29 -35.84 0.60
N LEU A 293 -17.11 -34.88 -0.32
CA LEU A 293 -18.20 -34.17 -0.99
C LEU A 293 -19.00 -35.05 -1.97
N GLN A 294 -18.40 -36.11 -2.54
CA GLN A 294 -19.14 -37.08 -3.36
C GLN A 294 -20.12 -37.93 -2.53
N HIS A 295 -19.80 -38.16 -1.24
CA HIS A 295 -20.62 -38.95 -0.33
C HIS A 295 -21.54 -38.12 0.59
N VAL A 296 -21.23 -36.84 0.84
CA VAL A 296 -21.94 -35.99 1.81
C VAL A 296 -22.55 -34.75 1.15
N SER A 297 -23.89 -34.70 1.10
CA SER A 297 -24.61 -33.46 0.80
C SER A 297 -24.38 -32.41 1.90
N SER A 298 -23.75 -31.28 1.53
CA SER A 298 -23.37 -30.18 2.44
C SER A 298 -24.59 -29.43 3.01
N LYS A 299 -25.23 -30.00 4.04
CA LYS A 299 -26.24 -29.30 4.85
C LYS A 299 -25.62 -28.13 5.63
N PRO A 300 -26.31 -27.00 5.77
CA PRO A 300 -25.79 -25.87 6.53
C PRO A 300 -25.72 -26.17 8.04
N HIS A 301 -24.62 -25.78 8.67
CA HIS A 301 -24.37 -25.89 10.10
C HIS A 301 -24.55 -24.49 10.72
N HIS A 302 -25.49 -24.37 11.68
CA HIS A 302 -25.83 -23.12 12.37
C HIS A 302 -25.97 -21.88 11.46
N GLY A 303 -26.47 -22.08 10.23
CA GLY A 303 -26.71 -21.00 9.25
C GLY A 303 -25.63 -20.80 8.18
N ARG A 304 -24.54 -21.57 8.17
CA ARG A 304 -23.47 -21.52 7.15
C ARG A 304 -23.28 -22.82 6.40
N ASN A 305 -22.74 -22.75 5.18
CA ASN A 305 -22.13 -23.90 4.50
C ASN A 305 -20.61 -23.97 4.71
N LEU A 306 -19.97 -24.97 4.10
CA LEU A 306 -18.51 -25.18 4.12
C LEU A 306 -17.71 -24.02 3.53
N LEU A 307 -18.24 -23.28 2.54
CA LEU A 307 -17.55 -22.16 1.90
C LEU A 307 -17.19 -21.07 2.91
N HIS A 308 -18.15 -20.64 3.73
CA HIS A 308 -17.90 -19.69 4.82
C HIS A 308 -16.85 -20.18 5.81
N HIS A 309 -16.84 -21.48 6.13
CA HIS A 309 -15.86 -22.06 7.04
C HIS A 309 -14.45 -22.09 6.45
N ALA A 310 -14.30 -22.40 5.15
CA ALA A 310 -13.01 -22.33 4.46
C ALA A 310 -12.44 -20.89 4.43
N ILE A 311 -13.32 -19.89 4.26
CA ILE A 311 -12.97 -18.46 4.35
C ILE A 311 -12.51 -18.10 5.77
N LEU A 312 -13.21 -18.56 6.81
CA LEU A 312 -12.84 -18.37 8.22
C LEU A 312 -11.51 -19.06 8.61
N CYS A 313 -11.25 -20.26 8.07
CA CYS A 313 -9.96 -20.94 8.22
C CYS A 313 -8.79 -20.19 7.53
N GLY A 314 -9.10 -19.30 6.57
CA GLY A 314 -8.15 -18.55 5.76
C GLY A 314 -7.58 -19.34 4.58
N ASN A 315 -8.24 -20.39 4.13
CA ASN A 315 -7.69 -21.34 3.17
C ASN A 315 -8.25 -21.15 1.75
N VAL A 316 -7.41 -20.60 0.87
CA VAL A 316 -7.73 -20.30 -0.54
C VAL A 316 -8.04 -21.56 -1.34
N GLU A 317 -7.28 -22.64 -1.14
CA GLU A 317 -7.43 -23.86 -1.95
C GLU A 317 -8.63 -24.70 -1.47
N ALA A 318 -8.96 -24.67 -0.18
CA ALA A 318 -10.24 -25.20 0.30
C ALA A 318 -11.45 -24.45 -0.29
N VAL A 319 -11.37 -23.11 -0.39
CA VAL A 319 -12.38 -22.29 -1.09
C VAL A 319 -12.47 -22.70 -2.57
N ARG A 320 -11.33 -22.81 -3.28
CA ARG A 320 -11.29 -23.21 -4.68
C ARG A 320 -11.92 -24.58 -4.91
N VAL A 321 -11.51 -25.60 -4.14
CA VAL A 321 -12.06 -26.97 -4.23
C VAL A 321 -13.56 -27.01 -3.98
N LEU A 322 -14.08 -26.22 -3.03
CA LEU A 322 -15.52 -26.13 -2.79
C LEU A 322 -16.27 -25.52 -3.98
N LEU A 323 -15.75 -24.44 -4.58
CA LEU A 323 -16.36 -23.79 -5.74
C LEU A 323 -16.30 -24.70 -6.99
N GLU A 324 -15.17 -25.39 -7.23
CA GLU A 324 -15.04 -26.42 -8.28
C GLU A 324 -16.02 -27.58 -8.10
N CYS A 325 -16.33 -27.95 -6.85
CA CYS A 325 -17.34 -28.95 -6.51
C CYS A 325 -18.78 -28.40 -6.53
N GLY A 326 -19.01 -27.19 -7.05
CA GLY A 326 -20.34 -26.62 -7.22
C GLY A 326 -20.93 -25.96 -5.98
N ALA A 327 -20.11 -25.50 -5.04
CA ALA A 327 -20.58 -24.61 -3.97
C ALA A 327 -21.04 -23.26 -4.55
N ASP A 328 -22.21 -22.81 -4.12
CA ASP A 328 -22.77 -21.50 -4.48
C ASP A 328 -21.94 -20.34 -3.90
N VAL A 329 -21.41 -19.50 -4.79
CA VAL A 329 -20.54 -18.36 -4.47
C VAL A 329 -21.31 -17.20 -3.82
N GLU A 330 -22.62 -17.10 -4.06
CA GLU A 330 -23.52 -16.09 -3.48
C GLU A 330 -24.38 -16.65 -2.35
N SER A 331 -24.01 -17.81 -1.79
CA SER A 331 -24.76 -18.40 -0.67
C SER A 331 -24.73 -17.46 0.56
N PRO A 332 -25.88 -16.96 1.07
CA PRO A 332 -25.86 -16.06 2.22
C PRO A 332 -25.68 -16.83 3.53
N VAL A 333 -24.86 -16.27 4.43
CA VAL A 333 -24.91 -16.58 5.86
C VAL A 333 -26.32 -16.31 6.39
N LYS A 334 -26.85 -17.22 7.20
CA LYS A 334 -28.16 -17.08 7.87
C LYS A 334 -27.97 -16.91 9.37
N THR A 335 -28.14 -15.69 9.85
CA THR A 335 -28.18 -15.33 11.26
C THR A 335 -29.60 -15.46 11.84
N THR A 336 -29.76 -15.17 13.14
CA THR A 336 -31.07 -15.04 13.81
C THR A 336 -31.63 -13.62 13.73
N SER A 337 -30.76 -12.63 13.55
CA SER A 337 -31.11 -11.36 12.93
C SER A 337 -31.47 -11.58 11.45
N LYS A 338 -32.16 -10.63 10.81
CA LYS A 338 -32.28 -10.65 9.34
C LYS A 338 -31.02 -9.99 8.78
N THR A 339 -29.89 -10.72 8.77
CA THR A 339 -28.68 -10.21 8.10
C THR A 339 -28.17 -11.11 7.00
N GLU A 340 -28.26 -10.62 5.76
CA GLU A 340 -27.72 -11.25 4.56
C GLU A 340 -26.25 -10.82 4.41
N PHE A 341 -25.34 -11.76 4.68
CA PHE A 341 -23.90 -11.55 4.64
C PHE A 341 -23.26 -12.61 3.74
N LEU A 342 -22.55 -12.17 2.70
CA LEU A 342 -22.09 -13.03 1.60
C LEU A 342 -20.61 -13.42 1.74
N PRO A 343 -20.14 -14.47 1.03
CA PRO A 343 -18.73 -14.90 1.04
C PRO A 343 -17.74 -13.76 0.73
N ILE A 344 -18.08 -12.90 -0.22
CA ILE A 344 -17.25 -11.73 -0.57
C ILE A 344 -17.19 -10.70 0.58
N HIS A 345 -18.31 -10.43 1.25
CA HIS A 345 -18.36 -9.54 2.42
C HIS A 345 -17.58 -10.13 3.60
N MET A 346 -17.58 -11.45 3.76
CA MET A 346 -16.79 -12.16 4.78
C MET A 346 -15.28 -12.05 4.52
N ALA A 347 -14.82 -12.37 3.30
CA ALA A 347 -13.41 -12.23 2.92
C ALA A 347 -12.93 -10.76 2.99
N SER A 348 -13.78 -9.81 2.61
CA SER A 348 -13.53 -8.36 2.69
C SER A 348 -13.47 -7.83 4.12
N ARG A 349 -14.20 -8.42 5.07
CA ARG A 349 -14.10 -8.10 6.51
C ARG A 349 -12.80 -8.64 7.10
N LEU A 350 -12.50 -9.91 6.82
CA LEU A 350 -11.36 -10.64 7.39
C LEU A 350 -10.00 -10.23 6.82
N GLY A 351 -9.96 -9.59 5.64
CA GLY A 351 -8.72 -9.12 5.03
C GLY A 351 -7.99 -10.18 4.20
N LEU A 352 -8.75 -10.97 3.42
CA LEU A 352 -8.25 -12.16 2.72
C LEU A 352 -8.24 -11.94 1.18
N PRO A 353 -7.28 -11.16 0.62
CA PRO A 353 -7.32 -10.71 -0.77
C PRO A 353 -7.23 -11.84 -1.79
N THR A 354 -6.48 -12.91 -1.48
CA THR A 354 -6.38 -14.12 -2.32
C THR A 354 -7.69 -14.91 -2.38
N ILE A 355 -8.49 -14.88 -1.30
CA ILE A 355 -9.83 -15.46 -1.29
C ILE A 355 -10.80 -14.58 -2.08
N ILE A 356 -10.71 -13.25 -1.95
CA ILE A 356 -11.51 -12.34 -2.79
C ILE A 356 -11.21 -12.59 -4.27
N GLN A 357 -9.94 -12.69 -4.66
CA GLN A 357 -9.57 -13.04 -6.04
C GLN A 357 -10.18 -14.38 -6.47
N CYS A 358 -10.11 -15.41 -5.62
CA CYS A 358 -10.74 -16.71 -5.92
C CYS A 358 -12.27 -16.61 -6.07
N LEU A 359 -12.96 -15.77 -5.30
CA LEU A 359 -14.41 -15.54 -5.47
C LEU A 359 -14.70 -14.77 -6.78
N VAL A 360 -13.88 -13.78 -7.12
CA VAL A 360 -13.94 -13.04 -8.41
C VAL A 360 -13.74 -13.99 -9.60
N ASP A 361 -12.76 -14.88 -9.53
CA ASP A 361 -12.43 -15.85 -10.58
C ASP A 361 -13.61 -16.82 -10.87
N PHE A 362 -14.48 -17.06 -9.88
CA PHE A 362 -15.71 -17.85 -9.99
C PHE A 362 -16.98 -17.01 -10.23
N GLY A 363 -16.85 -15.70 -10.44
CA GLY A 363 -17.92 -14.83 -10.92
C GLY A 363 -18.87 -14.28 -9.86
N CYS A 364 -18.38 -13.97 -8.65
CA CYS A 364 -19.19 -13.33 -7.61
C CYS A 364 -19.63 -11.89 -7.95
N ASP A 365 -20.73 -11.43 -7.36
CA ASP A 365 -21.20 -10.04 -7.49
C ASP A 365 -20.47 -9.12 -6.50
N LEU A 366 -19.53 -8.35 -7.05
CA LEU A 366 -18.71 -7.37 -6.33
C LEU A 366 -19.52 -6.21 -5.74
N ASN A 367 -20.70 -5.96 -6.29
CA ASN A 367 -21.58 -4.85 -5.98
C ASN A 367 -22.79 -5.27 -5.13
N SER A 368 -22.85 -6.55 -4.74
CA SER A 368 -23.77 -7.06 -3.73
C SER A 368 -23.62 -6.27 -2.41
N THR A 369 -24.74 -6.13 -1.70
CA THR A 369 -24.86 -5.29 -0.49
C THR A 369 -25.32 -6.09 0.71
N THR A 370 -24.79 -5.79 1.89
CA THR A 370 -25.40 -6.19 3.16
C THR A 370 -26.70 -5.43 3.44
N ASP A 371 -27.39 -5.75 4.53
CA ASP A 371 -28.62 -5.08 5.00
C ASP A 371 -28.41 -3.62 5.44
N SER A 372 -27.15 -3.20 5.65
CA SER A 372 -26.77 -1.80 5.83
C SER A 372 -26.59 -1.04 4.51
N GLY A 373 -26.62 -1.75 3.38
CA GLY A 373 -26.19 -1.27 2.06
C GLY A 373 -24.67 -1.26 1.88
N ASP A 374 -23.88 -1.84 2.79
CA ASP A 374 -22.42 -1.84 2.66
C ASP A 374 -21.99 -2.86 1.59
N THR A 375 -21.29 -2.42 0.54
CA THR A 375 -20.66 -3.31 -0.46
C THR A 375 -19.31 -3.85 0.04
N ALA A 376 -18.71 -4.80 -0.69
CA ALA A 376 -17.36 -5.31 -0.41
C ALA A 376 -16.32 -4.17 -0.28
N LEU A 377 -16.35 -3.17 -1.17
CA LEU A 377 -15.48 -1.98 -1.11
C LEU A 377 -15.68 -1.16 0.17
N MET A 378 -16.93 -0.96 0.59
CA MET A 378 -17.28 -0.23 1.82
C MET A 378 -16.81 -0.97 3.07
N ILE A 379 -16.92 -2.31 3.06
CA ILE A 379 -16.38 -3.17 4.13
C ILE A 379 -14.86 -3.06 4.18
N CYS A 380 -14.14 -3.09 3.05
CA CYS A 380 -12.70 -2.86 3.03
C CYS A 380 -12.31 -1.48 3.58
N ALA A 381 -13.08 -0.42 3.29
CA ALA A 381 -12.87 0.91 3.88
C ALA A 381 -13.13 0.97 5.39
N LYS A 382 -14.17 0.27 5.86
CA LYS A 382 -14.60 0.17 7.27
C LYS A 382 -13.58 -0.58 8.13
N TYR A 383 -13.03 -1.67 7.61
CA TYR A 383 -12.04 -2.54 8.28
C TYR A 383 -10.58 -2.29 7.86
N LYS A 384 -10.31 -1.26 7.04
CA LYS A 384 -8.98 -0.77 6.64
C LYS A 384 -8.12 -1.77 5.84
N GLN A 385 -8.76 -2.56 4.99
CA GLN A 385 -8.17 -3.70 4.29
C GLN A 385 -7.56 -3.29 2.94
N GLU A 386 -6.33 -2.78 2.95
CA GLU A 386 -5.66 -2.17 1.78
C GLU A 386 -5.55 -3.12 0.57
N GLU A 387 -5.02 -4.33 0.75
CA GLU A 387 -4.83 -5.27 -0.36
C GLU A 387 -6.15 -5.86 -0.88
N CYS A 388 -7.18 -5.95 -0.03
CA CYS A 388 -8.52 -6.36 -0.47
C CYS A 388 -9.15 -5.29 -1.37
N LEU A 389 -9.01 -4.02 -1.01
CA LEU A 389 -9.44 -2.90 -1.85
C LEU A 389 -8.70 -2.93 -3.20
N LYS A 390 -7.38 -3.15 -3.21
CA LYS A 390 -6.57 -3.28 -4.44
C LYS A 390 -6.97 -4.47 -5.33
N VAL A 391 -7.52 -5.56 -4.78
CA VAL A 391 -8.09 -6.67 -5.57
C VAL A 391 -9.44 -6.26 -6.17
N LEU A 392 -10.35 -5.75 -5.35
CA LEU A 392 -11.69 -5.33 -5.81
C LEU A 392 -11.64 -4.26 -6.91
N THR A 393 -10.73 -3.28 -6.83
CA THR A 393 -10.54 -2.28 -7.90
C THR A 393 -10.07 -2.90 -9.21
N ARG A 394 -9.24 -3.95 -9.19
CA ARG A 394 -8.76 -4.64 -10.40
C ARG A 394 -9.82 -5.52 -11.04
N ALA A 395 -10.81 -5.94 -10.25
CA ALA A 395 -11.99 -6.68 -10.67
C ALA A 395 -13.14 -5.75 -11.16
N ASP A 396 -12.90 -4.45 -11.30
CA ASP A 396 -13.87 -3.44 -11.77
C ASP A 396 -15.12 -3.27 -10.87
N ALA A 397 -14.94 -3.46 -9.54
CA ALA A 397 -15.96 -3.14 -8.53
C ALA A 397 -16.28 -1.62 -8.50
N ASP A 398 -17.52 -1.27 -8.15
CA ASP A 398 -18.08 0.07 -8.36
C ASP A 398 -17.91 1.01 -7.15
N PHE A 399 -17.10 2.06 -7.32
CA PHE A 399 -16.83 3.09 -6.32
C PHE A 399 -17.93 4.16 -6.19
N GLY A 400 -18.87 4.22 -7.14
CA GLY A 400 -19.97 5.19 -7.18
C GLY A 400 -21.17 4.82 -6.30
N LEU A 401 -21.17 3.64 -5.68
CA LEU A 401 -22.24 3.16 -4.82
C LEU A 401 -22.20 3.81 -3.42
N VAL A 402 -23.38 3.88 -2.78
CA VAL A 402 -23.56 4.36 -1.39
C VAL A 402 -24.43 3.40 -0.59
N ASN A 403 -24.16 3.29 0.72
CA ASN A 403 -24.97 2.50 1.64
C ASN A 403 -26.28 3.21 2.03
N ILE A 404 -27.12 2.58 2.88
CA ILE A 404 -28.42 3.14 3.29
C ILE A 404 -28.28 4.45 4.08
N ALA A 405 -27.13 4.70 4.70
CA ALA A 405 -26.81 5.96 5.35
C ALA A 405 -26.26 7.04 4.39
N GLY A 406 -26.24 6.78 3.08
CA GLY A 406 -25.72 7.68 2.05
C GLY A 406 -24.18 7.74 1.99
N GLN A 407 -23.48 6.79 2.61
CA GLN A 407 -22.03 6.79 2.70
C GLN A 407 -21.39 5.95 1.59
N SER A 408 -20.43 6.55 0.88
CA SER A 408 -19.53 5.88 -0.07
C SER A 408 -18.31 5.26 0.62
N ALA A 409 -17.60 4.37 -0.06
CA ALA A 409 -16.37 3.78 0.46
C ALA A 409 -15.29 4.82 0.83
N SER A 410 -15.17 5.93 0.08
CA SER A 410 -14.27 7.04 0.42
C SER A 410 -14.70 7.76 1.71
N SER A 411 -15.98 8.11 1.85
CA SER A 411 -16.51 8.77 3.07
C SER A 411 -16.41 7.88 4.32
N ILE A 412 -16.50 6.56 4.16
CA ILE A 412 -16.29 5.57 5.23
C ILE A 412 -14.81 5.52 5.62
N ALA A 413 -13.88 5.57 4.65
CA ALA A 413 -12.44 5.63 4.94
C ALA A 413 -12.05 6.93 5.67
N GLU A 414 -12.61 8.08 5.27
CA GLU A 414 -12.44 9.36 5.97
C GLU A 414 -12.97 9.30 7.41
N SER A 415 -14.21 8.86 7.59
CA SER A 415 -14.86 8.70 8.90
C SER A 415 -14.06 7.82 9.85
N ASN A 416 -13.44 6.75 9.33
CA ASN A 416 -12.61 5.82 10.10
C ASN A 416 -11.14 6.27 10.24
N LYS A 417 -10.77 7.48 9.79
CA LYS A 417 -9.39 8.02 9.79
C LYS A 417 -8.40 7.10 9.04
N TRP A 418 -8.78 6.70 7.83
CA TRP A 418 -8.01 5.85 6.92
C TRP A 418 -7.97 6.37 5.47
N SER A 419 -8.33 7.65 5.25
CA SER A 419 -8.31 8.30 3.94
C SER A 419 -6.99 8.12 3.18
N LEU A 420 -5.84 8.28 3.85
CA LEU A 420 -4.52 8.09 3.23
C LEU A 420 -4.27 6.65 2.74
N GLY A 421 -4.76 5.63 3.44
CA GLY A 421 -4.60 4.22 3.03
C GLY A 421 -5.52 3.85 1.87
N PHE A 422 -6.76 4.33 1.90
CA PHE A 422 -7.70 4.24 0.79
C PHE A 422 -7.17 4.96 -0.46
N GLN A 423 -6.63 6.17 -0.29
CA GLN A 423 -5.98 6.96 -1.34
C GLN A 423 -4.78 6.23 -1.93
N HIS A 424 -3.87 5.72 -1.09
CA HIS A 424 -2.71 4.95 -1.53
C HIS A 424 -3.11 3.74 -2.38
N ALA A 425 -4.06 2.93 -1.90
CA ALA A 425 -4.55 1.75 -2.59
C ALA A 425 -5.16 2.04 -3.97
N ALA A 426 -6.03 3.05 -4.06
CA ALA A 426 -6.69 3.42 -5.30
C ALA A 426 -5.70 4.00 -6.32
N LEU A 427 -4.76 4.86 -5.89
CA LEU A 427 -3.69 5.39 -6.74
C LEU A 427 -2.77 4.28 -7.25
N ASP A 428 -2.37 3.32 -6.40
CA ASP A 428 -1.55 2.17 -6.79
C ASP A 428 -2.20 1.28 -7.85
N THR A 429 -3.52 1.24 -7.94
CA THR A 429 -4.24 0.57 -9.05
C THR A 429 -4.28 1.42 -10.32
N ILE A 430 -4.46 2.74 -10.20
CA ILE A 430 -4.51 3.67 -11.35
C ILE A 430 -3.13 3.81 -12.01
N ARG A 431 -2.03 3.91 -11.24
CA ARG A 431 -0.64 3.87 -11.75
C ARG A 431 -0.35 2.62 -12.57
N ARG A 432 -0.96 1.48 -12.19
CA ARG A 432 -0.86 0.19 -12.90
C ARG A 432 -1.84 0.06 -14.09
N GLY A 433 -2.51 1.14 -14.49
CA GLY A 433 -3.38 1.18 -15.66
C GLY A 433 -4.80 0.66 -15.45
N LYS A 434 -5.24 0.44 -14.20
CA LYS A 434 -6.65 0.09 -13.89
C LYS A 434 -7.34 1.25 -13.15
N ILE A 435 -8.21 1.94 -13.88
CA ILE A 435 -9.02 3.05 -13.37
C ILE A 435 -10.25 2.46 -12.64
N PRO A 436 -10.58 2.89 -11.40
CA PRO A 436 -11.77 2.41 -10.70
C PRO A 436 -13.05 2.76 -11.46
N LYS A 437 -13.94 1.77 -11.59
CA LYS A 437 -15.29 1.98 -12.12
C LYS A 437 -16.13 2.81 -11.16
N SER A 438 -16.99 3.68 -11.70
CA SER A 438 -18.01 4.40 -10.94
C SER A 438 -19.29 4.52 -11.74
N SER A 439 -20.43 4.11 -11.18
CA SER A 439 -21.77 4.38 -11.72
C SER A 439 -22.28 5.78 -11.40
N ASN A 440 -21.70 6.46 -10.41
CA ASN A 440 -22.07 7.85 -10.07
C ASN A 440 -20.83 8.74 -9.86
N ALA A 441 -20.60 9.62 -10.83
CA ALA A 441 -19.52 10.59 -10.81
C ALA A 441 -19.62 11.63 -9.67
N THR A 442 -20.79 11.85 -9.06
CA THR A 442 -20.89 12.75 -7.88
C THR A 442 -20.41 12.06 -6.61
N THR A 443 -20.61 10.75 -6.49
CA THR A 443 -20.11 9.93 -5.37
C THR A 443 -18.62 9.62 -5.50
N PHE A 444 -18.16 9.28 -6.72
CA PHE A 444 -16.76 9.06 -7.00
C PHE A 444 -16.45 9.37 -8.47
N SER A 445 -15.61 10.38 -8.72
CA SER A 445 -15.01 10.67 -10.02
C SER A 445 -13.50 10.35 -9.94
N PRO A 446 -12.99 9.36 -10.71
CA PRO A 446 -11.56 9.03 -10.72
C PRO A 446 -10.68 10.24 -11.05
N LEU A 447 -11.11 11.09 -12.00
CA LEU A 447 -10.37 12.28 -12.40
C LEU A 447 -10.22 13.29 -11.25
N ILE A 448 -11.33 13.62 -10.58
CA ILE A 448 -11.32 14.56 -9.44
C ILE A 448 -10.53 13.97 -8.28
N PHE A 449 -10.73 12.69 -7.96
CA PHE A 449 -10.03 11.99 -6.87
C PHE A 449 -8.50 12.06 -7.04
N VAL A 450 -8.01 11.80 -8.25
CA VAL A 450 -6.57 11.84 -8.55
C VAL A 450 -6.03 13.28 -8.58
N ALA A 451 -6.78 14.24 -9.14
CA ALA A 451 -6.39 15.65 -9.14
C ALA A 451 -6.36 16.27 -7.74
N GLN A 452 -7.29 15.88 -6.86
CA GLN A 452 -7.29 16.23 -5.42
C GLN A 452 -6.12 15.57 -4.67
N ALA A 453 -5.71 14.36 -5.08
CA ALA A 453 -4.56 13.66 -4.53
C ALA A 453 -3.20 14.24 -4.97
N GLY A 454 -3.13 14.90 -6.14
CA GLY A 454 -1.91 15.48 -6.70
C GLY A 454 -0.97 14.49 -7.38
N ASP A 455 -1.43 13.27 -7.67
CA ASP A 455 -0.62 12.20 -8.26
C ASP A 455 -0.54 12.35 -9.78
N THR A 456 0.61 12.78 -10.28
CA THR A 456 0.82 13.09 -11.71
C THR A 456 0.88 11.86 -12.61
N GLU A 457 1.34 10.71 -12.12
CA GLU A 457 1.42 9.47 -12.88
C GLU A 457 0.03 8.86 -13.03
N ALA A 458 -0.71 8.76 -11.92
CA ALA A 458 -2.11 8.34 -11.95
C ALA A 458 -2.97 9.30 -12.80
N LEU A 459 -2.74 10.62 -12.71
CA LEU A 459 -3.53 11.61 -13.46
C LEU A 459 -3.28 11.49 -14.96
N LYS A 460 -2.01 11.28 -15.35
CA LYS A 460 -1.65 11.01 -16.75
C LYS A 460 -2.39 9.79 -17.28
N ASN A 461 -2.40 8.67 -16.54
CA ASN A 461 -3.10 7.45 -16.94
C ASN A 461 -4.61 7.67 -17.11
N VAL A 462 -5.25 8.47 -16.24
CA VAL A 462 -6.68 8.82 -16.38
C VAL A 462 -6.93 9.69 -17.61
N ILE A 463 -6.08 10.71 -17.86
CA ILE A 463 -6.21 11.58 -19.04
C ILE A 463 -5.96 10.79 -20.34
N GLU A 464 -4.96 9.90 -20.38
CA GLU A 464 -4.63 9.10 -21.56
C GLU A 464 -5.70 8.04 -21.92
N SER A 465 -6.64 7.74 -21.01
CA SER A 465 -7.80 6.90 -21.32
C SER A 465 -8.80 7.56 -22.28
N GLY A 466 -8.93 8.90 -22.22
CA GLY A 466 -9.93 9.66 -22.98
C GLY A 466 -11.39 9.42 -22.58
N GLU A 467 -11.68 8.65 -21.52
CA GLU A 467 -13.05 8.29 -21.11
C GLU A 467 -13.77 9.37 -20.29
N PHE A 468 -13.03 10.34 -19.75
CA PHE A 468 -13.52 11.32 -18.79
C PHE A 468 -13.59 12.73 -19.36
N ASP A 469 -14.70 13.42 -19.09
CA ASP A 469 -14.81 14.87 -19.28
C ASP A 469 -13.89 15.60 -18.28
N LEU A 470 -12.95 16.39 -18.80
CA LEU A 470 -12.00 17.16 -18.00
C LEU A 470 -12.64 18.35 -17.28
N ASP A 471 -13.76 18.83 -17.83
CA ASP A 471 -14.50 20.01 -17.38
C ASP A 471 -15.65 19.66 -16.43
N TYR A 472 -15.84 18.36 -16.13
CA TYR A 472 -16.79 17.87 -15.14
C TYR A 472 -16.58 18.54 -13.77
N GLN A 473 -17.67 19.09 -13.23
CA GLN A 473 -17.72 19.75 -11.92
C GLN A 473 -18.49 18.89 -10.90
N ASP A 474 -17.98 18.81 -9.67
CA ASP A 474 -18.66 18.09 -8.57
C ASP A 474 -19.87 18.85 -7.97
N ASP A 475 -20.48 18.27 -6.92
CA ASP A 475 -21.62 18.85 -6.20
C ASP A 475 -21.32 20.21 -5.52
N SER A 476 -20.06 20.64 -5.42
CA SER A 476 -19.64 21.98 -4.99
C SER A 476 -19.27 22.91 -6.15
N GLY A 477 -19.27 22.40 -7.38
CA GLY A 477 -18.88 23.09 -8.60
C GLY A 477 -17.38 23.04 -8.90
N PHE A 478 -16.60 22.19 -8.22
CA PHE A 478 -15.16 22.13 -8.46
C PHE A 478 -14.83 21.13 -9.58
N SER A 479 -14.10 21.59 -10.60
CA SER A 479 -13.50 20.71 -11.61
C SER A 479 -12.15 20.15 -11.14
N ALA A 480 -11.60 19.16 -11.85
CA ALA A 480 -10.29 18.60 -11.55
C ALA A 480 -9.18 19.66 -11.48
N VAL A 481 -9.24 20.68 -12.36
CA VAL A 481 -8.30 21.81 -12.38
C VAL A 481 -8.41 22.68 -11.11
N MET A 482 -9.64 22.93 -10.65
CA MET A 482 -9.91 23.69 -9.43
C MET A 482 -9.41 22.97 -8.18
N HIS A 483 -9.57 21.64 -8.12
CA HIS A 483 -9.01 20.83 -7.04
C HIS A 483 -7.48 20.87 -7.04
N ALA A 484 -6.84 20.66 -8.18
CA ALA A 484 -5.37 20.75 -8.30
C ALA A 484 -4.84 22.15 -7.90
N ALA A 485 -5.51 23.22 -8.32
CA ALA A 485 -5.19 24.59 -7.92
C ALA A 485 -5.36 24.84 -6.41
N SER A 486 -6.53 24.49 -5.86
CA SER A 486 -6.87 24.68 -4.43
C SER A 486 -5.95 23.91 -3.49
N LYS A 487 -5.47 22.72 -3.89
CA LYS A 487 -4.50 21.92 -3.12
C LYS A 487 -3.04 22.31 -3.35
N GLY A 488 -2.74 23.17 -4.33
CA GLY A 488 -1.37 23.62 -4.64
C GLY A 488 -0.57 22.68 -5.54
N HIS A 489 -1.22 21.72 -6.20
CA HIS A 489 -0.61 20.66 -7.03
C HIS A 489 -0.29 21.14 -8.45
N VAL A 490 0.76 21.95 -8.57
CA VAL A 490 1.19 22.63 -9.81
C VAL A 490 1.33 21.67 -11.00
N ASP A 491 1.99 20.52 -10.83
CA ASP A 491 2.23 19.59 -11.94
C ASP A 491 0.96 18.88 -12.40
N SER A 492 0.03 18.58 -11.48
CA SER A 492 -1.29 18.04 -11.83
C SER A 492 -2.13 19.05 -12.61
N PHE A 493 -2.09 20.33 -12.18
CA PHE A 493 -2.70 21.44 -12.90
C PHE A 493 -2.08 21.62 -14.30
N ARG A 494 -0.75 21.53 -14.43
CA ARG A 494 -0.06 21.59 -15.72
C ARG A 494 -0.56 20.50 -16.67
N LEU A 495 -0.67 19.25 -16.21
CA LEU A 495 -1.16 18.14 -17.03
C LEU A 495 -2.58 18.41 -17.55
N LEU A 496 -3.51 18.82 -16.68
CA LEU A 496 -4.90 19.10 -17.04
C LEU A 496 -5.04 20.28 -18.03
N VAL A 497 -4.33 21.38 -17.79
CA VAL A 497 -4.34 22.56 -18.68
C VAL A 497 -3.77 22.22 -20.06
N TYR A 498 -2.67 21.45 -20.11
CA TYR A 498 -2.08 21.02 -21.37
C TYR A 498 -2.95 20.01 -22.14
N ALA A 499 -3.70 19.15 -21.42
CA ALA A 499 -4.70 18.25 -21.98
C ALA A 499 -5.92 19.00 -22.55
N GLY A 500 -6.27 20.17 -21.99
CA GLY A 500 -7.23 21.11 -22.58
C GLY A 500 -8.37 21.57 -21.68
N ALA A 501 -8.33 21.26 -20.38
CA ALA A 501 -9.38 21.62 -19.42
C ALA A 501 -9.55 23.14 -19.24
N ASP A 502 -10.78 23.63 -19.09
CA ASP A 502 -11.09 25.06 -19.02
C ASP A 502 -10.88 25.65 -17.60
N VAL A 503 -9.80 26.42 -17.48
CA VAL A 503 -9.45 27.22 -16.29
C VAL A 503 -10.47 28.32 -15.96
N LYS A 504 -11.37 28.68 -16.89
CA LYS A 504 -12.34 29.78 -16.76
C LYS A 504 -13.68 29.36 -16.16
N LEU A 505 -13.92 28.06 -15.99
CA LEU A 505 -15.08 27.57 -15.25
C LEU A 505 -15.14 28.22 -13.87
N CYS A 506 -16.35 28.40 -13.34
CA CYS A 506 -16.58 28.91 -11.99
C CYS A 506 -17.27 27.85 -11.13
N ASN A 507 -16.82 27.71 -9.88
CA ASN A 507 -17.51 26.89 -8.87
C ASN A 507 -18.78 27.60 -8.34
N LYS A 508 -19.49 26.99 -7.37
CA LYS A 508 -20.72 27.57 -6.80
C LYS A 508 -20.49 28.85 -5.98
N SER A 509 -19.25 29.17 -5.60
CA SER A 509 -18.84 30.45 -5.00
C SER A 509 -18.47 31.53 -6.04
N GLY A 510 -18.41 31.19 -7.33
CA GLY A 510 -17.96 32.09 -8.41
C GLY A 510 -16.44 32.14 -8.60
N GLU A 511 -15.70 31.25 -7.98
CA GLU A 511 -14.23 31.16 -8.05
C GLU A 511 -13.80 30.31 -9.25
N THR A 512 -12.75 30.77 -9.93
CA THR A 512 -12.06 30.02 -11.00
C THR A 512 -10.87 29.24 -10.44
N ALA A 513 -10.32 28.32 -11.23
CA ALA A 513 -9.08 27.64 -10.85
C ALA A 513 -7.90 28.64 -10.65
N ILE A 514 -7.90 29.77 -11.37
CA ILE A 514 -6.89 30.83 -11.22
C ILE A 514 -7.02 31.50 -9.84
N THR A 515 -8.22 31.94 -9.46
CA THR A 515 -8.44 32.59 -8.15
C THR A 515 -8.20 31.63 -6.97
N LEU A 516 -8.49 30.34 -7.14
CA LEU A 516 -8.14 29.31 -6.16
C LEU A 516 -6.61 29.13 -6.03
N SER A 517 -5.86 29.25 -7.13
CA SER A 517 -4.40 29.17 -7.12
C SER A 517 -3.71 30.35 -6.42
N GLU A 518 -4.33 31.54 -6.44
CA GLU A 518 -3.83 32.76 -5.76
C GLU A 518 -3.87 32.63 -4.22
N MET A 519 -4.73 31.75 -3.68
CA MET A 519 -4.79 31.41 -2.27
C MET A 519 -3.74 30.34 -1.86
N SER A 520 -3.03 29.74 -2.82
CA SER A 520 -1.99 28.73 -2.58
C SER A 520 -0.61 29.38 -2.35
N GLN A 521 0.26 28.69 -1.62
CA GLN A 521 1.67 29.11 -1.44
C GLN A 521 2.50 29.03 -2.75
N ASN A 522 1.97 28.37 -3.79
CA ASN A 522 2.65 28.11 -5.06
C ASN A 522 2.16 29.01 -6.20
N CYS A 523 1.46 30.12 -5.91
CA CYS A 523 0.80 30.98 -6.89
C CYS A 523 1.72 31.44 -8.05
N ASP A 524 2.98 31.80 -7.78
CA ASP A 524 3.99 32.16 -8.79
C ASP A 524 4.22 31.05 -9.85
N LEU A 525 4.09 29.78 -9.45
CA LEU A 525 4.27 28.62 -10.32
C LEU A 525 3.01 28.35 -11.16
N PHE A 526 1.82 28.57 -10.61
CA PHE A 526 0.57 28.53 -11.38
C PHE A 526 0.51 29.66 -12.41
N GLU A 527 0.88 30.90 -12.03
CA GLU A 527 1.04 32.01 -12.99
C GLU A 527 2.02 31.63 -14.11
N LYS A 528 3.17 31.02 -13.76
CA LYS A 528 4.17 30.58 -14.74
C LYS A 528 3.63 29.49 -15.69
N VAL A 529 2.95 28.47 -15.19
CA VAL A 529 2.38 27.39 -16.03
C VAL A 529 1.35 27.93 -17.02
N MET A 530 0.50 28.87 -16.57
CA MET A 530 -0.48 29.53 -17.45
C MET A 530 0.19 30.41 -18.50
N LEU A 531 1.24 31.15 -18.14
CA LEU A 531 2.04 31.92 -19.10
C LEU A 531 2.71 31.01 -20.16
N GLU A 532 3.34 29.90 -19.75
CA GLU A 532 3.93 28.93 -20.69
C GLU A 532 2.87 28.38 -21.66
N PHE A 533 1.70 27.98 -21.15
CA PHE A 533 0.60 27.46 -21.97
C PHE A 533 0.04 28.48 -22.98
N GLU A 534 -0.18 29.74 -22.58
CA GLU A 534 -0.65 30.78 -23.50
C GLU A 534 0.41 31.18 -24.53
N LEU A 535 1.69 31.22 -24.14
CA LEU A 535 2.80 31.47 -25.06
C LEU A 535 2.94 30.37 -26.11
N GLU A 536 2.70 29.11 -25.75
CA GLU A 536 2.75 27.97 -26.67
C GLU A 536 1.48 27.86 -27.54
N LYS A 537 0.29 27.76 -26.94
CA LYS A 537 -0.96 27.51 -27.68
C LYS A 537 -1.62 28.77 -28.27
N GLY A 538 -1.13 29.97 -27.93
CA GLY A 538 -1.37 31.20 -28.71
C GLY A 538 -2.81 31.73 -28.71
N ASN A 539 -3.57 31.55 -27.64
CA ASN A 539 -4.96 31.99 -27.56
C ASN A 539 -5.07 33.52 -27.30
N ILE A 540 -5.01 34.30 -28.37
CA ILE A 540 -5.12 35.77 -28.37
C ILE A 540 -6.45 36.25 -27.74
N ASN A 541 -7.49 35.40 -27.70
CA ASN A 541 -8.80 35.70 -27.13
C ASN A 541 -8.96 35.26 -25.65
N ALA A 542 -7.86 35.03 -24.92
CA ALA A 542 -7.87 34.71 -23.49
C ALA A 542 -8.14 35.94 -22.59
N GLY A 543 -9.28 36.60 -22.79
CA GLY A 543 -9.73 37.79 -22.04
C GLY A 543 -10.12 37.54 -20.58
N GLY A 544 -9.22 36.98 -19.78
CA GLY A 544 -9.43 36.72 -18.35
C GLY A 544 -8.16 36.42 -17.53
N PHE A 545 -7.12 35.82 -18.11
CA PHE A 545 -5.86 35.58 -17.39
C PHE A 545 -4.92 36.81 -17.35
N TYR A 546 -5.08 37.72 -18.32
CA TYR A 546 -4.28 38.94 -18.49
C TYR A 546 -2.77 38.66 -18.65
N ALA A 547 -2.41 37.74 -19.54
CA ALA A 547 -1.05 37.32 -19.91
C ALA A 547 0.04 38.40 -19.72
N LEU A 548 -0.12 39.53 -20.40
CA LEU A 548 0.86 40.62 -20.46
C LEU A 548 1.01 41.35 -19.11
N HIS A 549 -0.04 41.37 -18.29
CA HIS A 549 -0.04 41.93 -16.92
C HIS A 549 0.72 41.00 -15.95
N ARG A 550 0.51 39.68 -16.06
CA ARG A 550 1.21 38.66 -15.24
C ARG A 550 2.70 38.60 -15.62
N ALA A 551 3.03 38.60 -16.91
CA ALA A 551 4.41 38.70 -17.39
C ALA A 551 5.10 40.00 -16.92
N ALA A 552 4.39 41.13 -16.98
CA ALA A 552 4.88 42.42 -16.49
C ALA A 552 5.06 42.47 -14.95
N ARG A 553 4.24 41.74 -14.18
CA ARG A 553 4.38 41.56 -12.72
C ARG A 553 5.63 40.75 -12.37
N ARG A 554 5.86 39.66 -13.09
CA ARG A 554 6.99 38.73 -12.86
C ARG A 554 8.34 39.25 -13.34
N GLY A 555 8.39 40.36 -14.08
CA GLY A 555 9.63 40.90 -14.65
C GLY A 555 10.11 40.17 -15.91
N ASP A 556 9.23 39.43 -16.58
CA ASP A 556 9.59 38.42 -17.57
C ASP A 556 9.75 39.04 -18.98
N MET A 557 10.99 39.45 -19.29
CA MET A 557 11.33 40.19 -20.52
C MET A 557 10.99 39.40 -21.80
N ASP A 558 11.24 38.10 -21.82
CA ASP A 558 11.03 37.26 -23.00
C ASP A 558 9.54 37.00 -23.21
N ALA A 559 8.78 36.73 -22.14
CA ALA A 559 7.32 36.62 -22.21
C ALA A 559 6.66 37.93 -22.66
N VAL A 560 7.07 39.09 -22.12
CA VAL A 560 6.53 40.40 -22.55
C VAL A 560 6.88 40.69 -24.02
N THR A 561 8.09 40.36 -24.47
CA THR A 561 8.49 40.52 -25.88
C THR A 561 7.65 39.63 -26.81
N LEU A 562 7.43 38.37 -26.44
CA LEU A 562 6.68 37.41 -27.24
C LEU A 562 5.18 37.72 -27.27
N LEU A 563 4.57 38.15 -26.15
CA LEU A 563 3.17 38.58 -26.11
C LEU A 563 2.95 39.87 -26.91
N ALA A 564 3.79 40.89 -26.74
CA ALA A 564 3.66 42.14 -27.50
C ALA A 564 3.86 41.91 -29.02
N SER A 565 4.82 41.08 -29.43
CA SER A 565 5.01 40.73 -30.84
C SER A 565 3.89 39.85 -31.43
N LYS A 566 3.19 39.07 -30.59
CA LYS A 566 1.93 38.38 -30.96
C LYS A 566 0.70 39.30 -31.05
N GLY A 567 0.84 40.60 -30.78
CA GLY A 567 -0.21 41.60 -30.98
C GLY A 567 -1.14 41.84 -29.78
N TYR A 568 -0.74 41.42 -28.56
CA TYR A 568 -1.46 41.79 -27.34
C TYR A 568 -1.34 43.32 -27.10
N ASP A 569 -2.45 44.00 -26.81
CA ASP A 569 -2.44 45.45 -26.57
C ASP A 569 -1.74 45.79 -25.25
N VAL A 570 -0.62 46.52 -25.36
CA VAL A 570 0.19 47.02 -24.24
C VAL A 570 -0.50 48.12 -23.41
N ASN A 571 -1.69 48.55 -23.81
CA ASN A 571 -2.52 49.55 -23.12
C ASN A 571 -3.84 48.99 -22.57
N ALA A 572 -4.17 47.72 -22.84
CA ALA A 572 -5.37 47.10 -22.30
C ALA A 572 -5.36 47.14 -20.77
N PRO A 573 -6.47 47.52 -20.10
CA PRO A 573 -6.59 47.43 -18.65
C PRO A 573 -6.87 45.99 -18.18
N ASP A 574 -6.50 45.69 -16.93
CA ASP A 574 -7.05 44.58 -16.15
C ASP A 574 -8.35 44.97 -15.42
N GLY A 575 -8.90 44.05 -14.62
CA GLY A 575 -10.14 44.27 -13.86
C GLY A 575 -10.10 45.37 -12.79
N GLU A 576 -8.94 45.94 -12.48
CA GLU A 576 -8.74 47.08 -11.56
C GLU A 576 -8.32 48.36 -12.32
N ASP A 577 -8.49 48.39 -13.65
CA ASP A 577 -7.99 49.39 -14.59
C ASP A 577 -6.45 49.59 -14.57
N TYR A 578 -5.66 48.61 -14.11
CA TYR A 578 -4.20 48.67 -14.26
C TYR A 578 -3.81 48.26 -15.68
N THR A 579 -2.88 48.99 -16.30
CA THR A 579 -2.23 48.53 -17.54
C THR A 579 -0.95 47.75 -17.23
N PRO A 580 -0.37 46.98 -18.18
CA PRO A 580 0.87 46.24 -17.93
C PRO A 580 2.03 47.15 -17.50
N LEU A 581 2.07 48.39 -18.03
CA LEU A 581 3.05 49.40 -17.63
C LEU A 581 2.85 49.87 -16.19
N MET A 582 1.61 49.97 -15.70
CA MET A 582 1.34 50.32 -14.29
C MET A 582 1.78 49.22 -13.33
N ILE A 583 1.66 47.95 -13.72
CA ILE A 583 2.10 46.81 -12.91
C ILE A 583 3.63 46.73 -12.89
N ALA A 584 4.30 46.78 -14.05
CA ALA A 584 5.76 46.85 -14.10
C ALA A 584 6.32 48.04 -13.30
N ALA A 585 5.63 49.19 -13.34
CA ALA A 585 5.96 50.37 -12.54
C ALA A 585 5.76 50.15 -11.02
N ARG A 586 4.72 49.42 -10.62
CA ARG A 586 4.42 49.09 -9.21
C ARG A 586 5.47 48.15 -8.63
N GLU A 587 5.83 47.09 -9.36
CA GLU A 587 6.84 46.11 -8.92
C GLU A 587 8.29 46.59 -9.12
N GLY A 588 8.50 47.67 -9.88
CA GLY A 588 9.80 48.33 -10.06
C GLY A 588 10.62 47.88 -11.28
N HIS A 589 10.07 47.03 -12.14
CA HIS A 589 10.73 46.39 -13.29
C HIS A 589 11.04 47.37 -14.42
N ALA A 590 12.10 48.15 -14.24
CA ALA A 590 12.50 49.24 -15.14
C ALA A 590 12.69 48.80 -16.61
N THR A 591 13.29 47.64 -16.86
CA THR A 591 13.51 47.10 -18.21
C THR A 591 12.20 46.70 -18.90
N ILE A 592 11.22 46.20 -18.15
CA ILE A 592 9.87 45.93 -18.66
C ILE A 592 9.16 47.25 -18.98
N CYS A 593 9.34 48.29 -18.16
CA CYS A 593 8.82 49.62 -18.47
C CYS A 593 9.42 50.17 -19.78
N GLU A 594 10.74 50.05 -19.99
CA GLU A 594 11.40 50.44 -21.26
C GLU A 594 10.83 49.66 -22.45
N LEU A 595 10.69 48.33 -22.30
CA LEU A 595 10.17 47.43 -23.33
C LEU A 595 8.72 47.76 -23.71
N LEU A 596 7.81 47.87 -22.74
CA LEU A 596 6.40 48.24 -22.96
C LEU A 596 6.26 49.64 -23.56
N ILE A 597 7.09 50.59 -23.14
CA ILE A 597 7.16 51.93 -23.76
C ILE A 597 7.60 51.85 -25.22
N SER A 598 8.56 50.99 -25.55
CA SER A 598 9.02 50.79 -26.94
C SER A 598 7.94 50.19 -27.85
N PHE A 599 7.06 49.35 -27.29
CA PHE A 599 5.84 48.85 -27.97
C PHE A 599 4.66 49.84 -27.94
N GLY A 600 4.81 51.04 -27.36
CA GLY A 600 3.83 52.12 -27.45
C GLY A 600 2.96 52.37 -26.22
N ALA A 601 3.32 51.82 -25.05
CA ALA A 601 2.52 51.99 -23.82
C ALA A 601 2.33 53.46 -23.39
N ASN A 602 1.14 53.77 -22.87
CA ASN A 602 0.71 55.09 -22.49
C ASN A 602 1.00 55.42 -21.02
N CYS A 603 2.13 56.09 -20.76
CA CYS A 603 2.53 56.58 -19.43
C CYS A 603 1.50 57.50 -18.74
N ASN A 604 0.54 58.08 -19.48
CA ASN A 604 -0.50 58.97 -18.96
C ASN A 604 -1.85 58.28 -18.72
N ALA A 605 -1.95 56.97 -18.95
CA ALA A 605 -3.12 56.19 -18.53
C ALA A 605 -3.34 56.30 -17.01
N LYS A 606 -4.57 56.11 -16.57
CA LYS A 606 -4.99 56.15 -15.16
C LYS A 606 -5.87 54.95 -14.84
N ASN A 607 -5.67 54.35 -13.67
CA ASN A 607 -6.57 53.33 -13.14
C ASN A 607 -7.85 53.96 -12.54
N ALA A 608 -8.76 53.13 -12.01
CA ALA A 608 -9.99 53.53 -11.35
C ALA A 608 -9.78 54.49 -10.16
N ARG A 609 -8.60 54.45 -9.53
CA ARG A 609 -8.18 55.34 -8.43
C ARG A 609 -7.54 56.66 -8.93
N GLY A 610 -7.47 56.87 -10.24
CA GLY A 610 -6.85 58.04 -10.88
C GLY A 610 -5.32 58.01 -10.89
N GLU A 611 -4.71 56.90 -10.48
CA GLU A 611 -3.26 56.72 -10.34
C GLU A 611 -2.61 56.45 -11.71
N THR A 612 -1.54 57.17 -12.04
CA THR A 612 -0.71 56.89 -13.22
C THR A 612 0.46 55.97 -12.84
N ALA A 613 1.12 55.38 -13.83
CA ALA A 613 2.34 54.59 -13.62
C ALA A 613 3.42 55.36 -12.82
N LEU A 614 3.58 56.67 -13.07
CA LEU A 614 4.50 57.54 -12.31
C LEU A 614 4.06 57.77 -10.85
N LEU A 615 2.76 57.80 -10.56
CA LEU A 615 2.28 57.90 -9.19
C LEU A 615 2.52 56.58 -8.44
N LEU A 616 2.36 55.44 -9.12
CA LEU A 616 2.62 54.12 -8.58
C LEU A 616 4.11 53.92 -8.25
N THR A 617 5.06 54.27 -9.14
CA THR A 617 6.50 54.19 -8.81
C THR A 617 6.85 54.97 -7.55
N ARG A 618 6.23 56.14 -7.34
CA ARG A 618 6.44 57.01 -6.17
C ARG A 618 5.79 56.45 -4.90
N LYS A 619 4.58 55.90 -5.02
CA LYS A 619 3.82 55.32 -3.90
C LYS A 619 4.48 54.06 -3.33
N PHE A 620 5.13 53.28 -4.19
CA PHE A 620 5.83 52.03 -3.83
C PHE A 620 7.37 52.17 -3.85
N ALA A 621 7.90 53.39 -3.72
CA ALA A 621 9.33 53.74 -3.82
C ALA A 621 10.25 53.22 -2.69
N GLY A 622 9.85 52.19 -1.93
CA GLY A 622 10.70 51.55 -0.93
C GLY A 622 11.87 50.75 -1.53
N ILE A 623 11.75 50.40 -2.80
CA ILE A 623 12.78 49.73 -3.61
C ILE A 623 13.46 50.80 -4.51
N LYS A 624 14.76 50.65 -4.81
CA LYS A 624 15.54 51.58 -5.66
C LYS A 624 15.14 51.46 -7.14
N ASN A 625 13.93 51.89 -7.46
CA ASN A 625 13.27 51.63 -8.74
C ASN A 625 13.69 52.61 -9.83
N ASN A 626 14.57 52.15 -10.74
CA ASN A 626 14.88 52.85 -11.99
C ASN A 626 13.64 53.06 -12.88
N ALA A 627 12.51 52.38 -12.62
CA ALA A 627 11.25 52.55 -13.32
C ALA A 627 10.72 54.01 -13.29
N GLU A 628 10.90 54.77 -12.19
CA GLU A 628 10.54 56.19 -12.19
C GLU A 628 11.41 56.98 -13.18
N ALA A 629 12.70 56.66 -13.26
CA ALA A 629 13.60 57.32 -14.20
C ALA A 629 13.15 57.08 -15.65
N VAL A 630 12.88 55.82 -16.00
CA VAL A 630 12.37 55.41 -17.33
C VAL A 630 11.08 56.14 -17.70
N ILE A 631 10.10 56.18 -16.81
CA ILE A 631 8.79 56.82 -17.07
C ILE A 631 8.95 58.34 -17.19
N LEU A 632 9.78 58.96 -16.35
CA LEU A 632 10.11 60.39 -16.46
C LEU A 632 10.92 60.72 -17.73
N ASP A 633 11.80 59.82 -18.18
CA ASP A 633 12.56 60.00 -19.42
C ASP A 633 11.64 60.01 -20.64
N GLU A 634 10.64 59.11 -20.70
CA GLU A 634 9.68 59.09 -21.80
C GLU A 634 8.64 60.21 -21.74
N LEU A 635 8.14 60.56 -20.55
CA LEU A 635 7.26 61.74 -20.38
C LEU A 635 7.99 63.02 -20.80
N ALA A 636 9.27 63.15 -20.45
CA ALA A 636 10.12 64.26 -20.88
C ALA A 636 10.38 64.24 -22.40
N ARG A 637 10.63 63.06 -23.00
CA ARG A 637 10.74 62.89 -24.47
C ARG A 637 9.47 63.39 -25.17
N LYS A 638 8.30 62.87 -24.77
CA LYS A 638 6.99 63.23 -25.36
C LYS A 638 6.68 64.72 -25.19
N LEU A 639 6.96 65.32 -24.03
CA LEU A 639 6.81 66.77 -23.80
C LEU A 639 7.66 67.60 -24.78
N VAL A 640 8.95 67.29 -24.92
CA VAL A 640 9.91 68.11 -25.67
C VAL A 640 9.78 67.92 -27.19
N LEU A 641 9.38 66.72 -27.66
CA LEU A 641 9.07 66.44 -29.06
C LEU A 641 7.66 66.89 -29.49
N GLY A 642 6.65 66.75 -28.62
CA GLY A 642 5.32 67.33 -28.84
C GLY A 642 5.38 68.87 -28.85
N GLY A 643 6.18 69.44 -27.97
CA GLY A 643 6.40 70.87 -27.84
C GLY A 643 5.29 71.57 -27.07
N GLY A 644 5.64 72.65 -26.37
CA GLY A 644 4.73 73.42 -25.52
C GLY A 644 4.89 74.92 -25.70
N TYR A 645 4.07 75.68 -24.98
CA TYR A 645 4.22 77.13 -24.89
C TYR A 645 5.13 77.50 -23.72
N VAL A 646 6.04 78.45 -23.93
CA VAL A 646 6.97 78.94 -22.91
C VAL A 646 7.15 80.44 -23.02
N GLN A 647 7.24 81.14 -21.88
CA GLN A 647 7.61 82.54 -21.84
C GLN A 647 9.12 82.68 -21.99
N LYS A 648 9.57 83.26 -23.10
CA LYS A 648 10.99 83.44 -23.39
C LYS A 648 11.47 84.80 -22.90
N HIS A 649 12.53 84.85 -22.10
CA HIS A 649 13.16 86.12 -21.71
C HIS A 649 14.00 86.72 -22.86
N THR A 650 14.08 88.05 -22.87
CA THR A 650 15.02 88.79 -23.73
C THR A 650 16.47 88.59 -23.28
N LYS A 651 17.46 88.99 -24.10
CA LYS A 651 18.90 88.77 -23.81
C LYS A 651 19.28 89.35 -22.43
N GLY A 652 19.54 88.48 -21.46
CA GLY A 652 19.84 88.86 -20.07
C GLY A 652 18.65 89.46 -19.30
N GLY A 653 17.40 89.23 -19.72
CA GLY A 653 16.19 89.60 -18.99
C GLY A 653 15.78 91.08 -19.01
N LYS A 654 16.50 91.95 -19.73
CA LYS A 654 16.31 93.42 -19.67
C LYS A 654 14.90 93.89 -20.07
N GLY A 655 14.30 93.29 -21.09
CA GLY A 655 12.89 93.50 -21.50
C GLY A 655 11.96 92.38 -21.03
N SER A 656 10.65 92.59 -21.18
CA SER A 656 9.61 91.63 -20.78
C SER A 656 9.76 90.24 -21.42
N PRO A 657 9.33 89.16 -20.74
CA PRO A 657 9.17 87.85 -21.36
C PRO A 657 8.17 87.90 -22.53
N HIS A 658 8.25 86.94 -23.44
CA HIS A 658 7.29 86.82 -24.54
C HIS A 658 7.05 85.37 -24.93
N GLY A 659 5.78 84.98 -24.99
CA GLY A 659 5.36 83.61 -25.26
C GLY A 659 5.84 83.09 -26.61
N LYS A 660 6.34 81.86 -26.63
CA LYS A 660 6.82 81.14 -27.82
C LYS A 660 6.42 79.68 -27.72
N GLN A 661 5.88 79.14 -28.80
CA GLN A 661 5.85 77.69 -28.99
C GLN A 661 7.29 77.19 -29.18
N MET A 662 7.69 76.22 -28.37
CA MET A 662 9.00 75.58 -28.38
C MET A 662 8.86 74.07 -28.56
N ARG A 663 9.71 73.48 -29.42
CA ARG A 663 9.74 72.06 -29.73
C ARG A 663 11.18 71.65 -30.09
N MET A 664 11.54 70.40 -29.88
CA MET A 664 12.82 69.84 -30.33
C MET A 664 12.63 68.91 -31.54
N LEU A 665 13.56 68.99 -32.50
CA LEU A 665 13.61 68.10 -33.66
C LEU A 665 14.47 66.88 -33.30
N GLY A 666 13.80 65.77 -32.97
CA GLY A 666 14.42 64.58 -32.38
C GLY A 666 15.64 64.04 -33.14
N SER A 667 15.49 63.82 -34.44
CA SER A 667 16.54 63.25 -35.31
C SER A 667 17.81 64.10 -35.44
N VAL A 668 17.80 65.37 -35.00
CA VAL A 668 18.94 66.30 -35.14
C VAL A 668 19.44 66.83 -33.80
N GLY A 669 18.66 66.70 -32.71
CA GLY A 669 18.97 67.24 -31.39
C GLY A 669 18.82 68.77 -31.29
N VAL A 670 17.92 69.35 -32.09
CA VAL A 670 17.84 70.81 -32.30
C VAL A 670 16.59 71.39 -31.66
N LEU A 671 16.77 72.35 -30.75
CA LEU A 671 15.67 73.08 -30.10
C LEU A 671 15.24 74.27 -30.98
N CYS A 672 13.93 74.40 -31.19
CA CYS A 672 13.31 75.39 -32.08
C CYS A 672 12.26 76.21 -31.33
N TRP A 673 12.25 77.54 -31.50
CA TRP A 673 11.20 78.40 -30.93
C TRP A 673 10.61 79.42 -31.93
N GLY A 674 9.37 79.18 -32.34
CA GLY A 674 8.63 79.95 -33.34
C GLY A 674 9.09 79.76 -34.80
N LYS A 675 8.33 80.36 -35.74
CA LYS A 675 8.33 80.09 -37.19
C LYS A 675 9.61 80.47 -38.00
N SER A 676 10.81 80.50 -37.43
CA SER A 676 12.02 80.93 -38.16
C SER A 676 13.22 80.02 -37.91
N SER A 677 13.77 79.45 -38.98
CA SER A 677 14.97 78.59 -38.96
C SER A 677 16.20 79.24 -38.32
N ARG A 678 16.29 80.57 -38.32
CA ARG A 678 17.32 81.34 -37.59
C ARG A 678 17.22 81.23 -36.06
N ARG A 679 16.21 80.52 -35.54
CA ARG A 679 15.96 80.24 -34.11
C ARG A 679 16.06 78.74 -33.78
N ASN A 680 16.53 77.93 -34.73
CA ASN A 680 16.88 76.53 -34.52
C ASN A 680 18.29 76.49 -33.91
N VAL A 681 18.46 75.88 -32.73
CA VAL A 681 19.75 75.89 -32.02
C VAL A 681 20.06 74.55 -31.38
N VAL A 682 21.31 74.11 -31.49
CA VAL A 682 21.84 72.94 -30.77
C VAL A 682 22.10 73.35 -29.32
N CYS A 683 21.48 72.62 -28.38
CA CYS A 683 21.73 72.77 -26.96
C CYS A 683 23.11 72.20 -26.62
N ARG A 684 23.86 72.90 -25.76
CA ARG A 684 25.14 72.46 -25.21
C ARG A 684 24.94 71.94 -23.79
N GLU A 685 24.38 72.80 -22.93
CA GLU A 685 24.07 72.53 -21.53
C GLU A 685 22.67 73.09 -21.24
N VAL A 686 21.94 72.45 -20.33
CA VAL A 686 20.60 72.90 -19.90
C VAL A 686 20.48 72.67 -18.40
N GLU A 687 19.95 73.65 -17.68
CA GLU A 687 19.86 73.64 -16.22
C GLU A 687 18.56 74.29 -15.71
N LEU A 688 18.19 73.95 -14.48
CA LEU A 688 17.02 74.51 -13.81
C LEU A 688 17.34 75.89 -13.20
N GLY A 689 16.34 76.76 -13.20
CA GLY A 689 16.43 78.10 -12.63
C GLY A 689 17.16 79.14 -13.51
N PRO A 690 17.27 80.38 -13.00
CA PRO A 690 17.95 81.50 -13.66
C PRO A 690 19.47 81.41 -13.56
N SER A 691 20.16 82.18 -14.41
CA SER A 691 21.57 82.46 -14.20
C SER A 691 21.80 83.62 -13.23
N PRO A 692 22.99 83.74 -12.61
CA PRO A 692 23.33 84.89 -11.77
C PRO A 692 23.20 86.24 -12.48
N THR A 693 23.35 86.28 -13.81
CA THR A 693 23.14 87.51 -14.60
C THR A 693 21.66 87.84 -14.78
N LEU A 694 20.80 86.84 -14.95
CA LEU A 694 19.35 87.07 -14.98
C LEU A 694 18.83 87.54 -13.62
N ARG A 695 19.23 86.87 -12.52
CA ARG A 695 18.85 87.27 -11.15
C ARG A 695 19.18 88.74 -10.87
N ARG A 696 20.42 89.18 -11.17
CA ARG A 696 20.83 90.60 -11.01
C ARG A 696 19.98 91.56 -11.86
N ASN A 697 19.64 91.19 -13.09
CA ASN A 697 18.85 92.05 -13.99
C ASN A 697 17.34 92.04 -13.73
N ARG A 698 16.81 91.01 -13.04
CA ARG A 698 15.39 90.89 -12.66
C ARG A 698 15.11 91.17 -11.19
N TYR A 699 16.13 91.38 -10.35
CA TYR A 699 16.01 91.58 -8.89
C TYR A 699 14.89 92.57 -8.49
N LYS A 700 14.81 93.74 -9.14
CA LYS A 700 13.78 94.76 -8.87
C LYS A 700 12.35 94.40 -9.36
N LYS A 701 12.15 93.23 -9.97
CA LYS A 701 10.87 92.80 -10.57
C LYS A 701 10.32 91.49 -9.99
N GLY A 702 11.06 90.80 -9.13
CA GLY A 702 10.62 89.56 -8.45
C GLY A 702 10.61 88.29 -9.33
N ASP A 703 10.38 88.40 -10.64
CA ASP A 703 10.28 87.29 -11.61
C ASP A 703 11.62 86.60 -11.96
N ALA A 704 12.64 86.72 -11.09
CA ALA A 704 13.94 86.11 -11.32
C ALA A 704 13.91 84.59 -11.16
N ASP A 705 13.11 84.10 -10.22
CA ASP A 705 13.11 82.72 -9.73
C ASP A 705 11.68 82.11 -9.82
N GLU A 706 10.96 82.43 -10.90
CA GLU A 706 9.60 81.90 -11.14
C GLU A 706 9.60 80.36 -11.18
N PRO A 707 8.64 79.69 -10.51
CA PRO A 707 8.51 78.25 -10.57
C PRO A 707 8.15 77.84 -11.99
N GLY A 708 9.07 77.12 -12.66
CA GLY A 708 8.98 76.84 -14.09
C GLY A 708 10.15 77.41 -14.91
N MET A 709 11.05 78.21 -14.30
CA MET A 709 12.21 78.73 -15.02
C MET A 709 13.32 77.68 -15.24
N PHE A 710 13.88 77.68 -16.46
CA PHE A 710 15.11 76.96 -16.81
C PHE A 710 15.95 77.74 -17.83
N ARG A 711 17.24 77.40 -17.90
CA ARG A 711 18.24 78.01 -18.79
C ARG A 711 18.80 77.02 -19.80
N VAL A 712 18.89 77.47 -21.05
CA VAL A 712 19.51 76.74 -22.17
C VAL A 712 20.78 77.50 -22.58
N LEU A 713 21.92 76.83 -22.46
CA LEU A 713 23.19 77.26 -23.03
C LEU A 713 23.34 76.64 -24.42
N THR A 714 23.54 77.49 -25.41
CA THR A 714 23.64 77.08 -26.83
C THR A 714 25.09 76.81 -27.23
N ASN A 715 25.30 76.03 -28.29
CA ASN A 715 26.64 75.75 -28.82
C ASN A 715 27.46 76.98 -29.27
N LYS A 716 26.82 78.16 -29.38
CA LYS A 716 27.47 79.47 -29.66
C LYS A 716 27.68 80.30 -28.38
N ASN A 717 27.74 79.65 -27.22
CA ASN A 717 27.86 80.23 -25.87
C ASN A 717 26.85 81.36 -25.58
N LYS A 718 25.65 81.30 -26.19
CA LYS A 718 24.54 82.23 -25.88
C LYS A 718 23.61 81.55 -24.88
N GLU A 719 23.36 82.23 -23.77
CA GLU A 719 22.38 81.83 -22.77
C GLU A 719 20.97 82.32 -23.13
N VAL A 720 19.97 81.47 -22.89
CA VAL A 720 18.55 81.77 -23.11
C VAL A 720 17.73 81.21 -21.94
N HIS A 721 16.87 82.03 -21.35
CA HIS A 721 15.98 81.63 -20.26
C HIS A 721 14.54 81.50 -20.75
N PHE A 722 13.86 80.48 -20.26
CA PHE A 722 12.47 80.17 -20.53
C PHE A 722 11.75 79.88 -19.20
N VAL A 723 10.48 80.25 -19.13
CA VAL A 723 9.55 79.79 -18.08
C VAL A 723 8.45 78.97 -18.76
N CYS A 724 8.15 77.78 -18.24
CA CYS A 724 7.04 76.95 -18.70
C CYS A 724 5.84 77.05 -17.76
N ASP A 725 4.65 77.12 -18.36
CA ASP A 725 3.38 77.04 -17.65
C ASP A 725 3.24 75.62 -17.08
N GLY A 726 3.31 75.46 -15.76
CA GLY A 726 3.35 74.14 -15.10
C GLY A 726 4.37 73.97 -13.95
N GLY A 727 5.10 75.01 -13.56
CA GLY A 727 5.90 74.98 -12.34
C GLY A 727 7.19 74.15 -12.41
N LEU A 728 7.76 73.84 -11.25
CA LEU A 728 9.07 73.21 -11.13
C LEU A 728 9.13 71.80 -11.78
N GLU A 729 8.08 70.99 -11.67
CA GLU A 729 8.05 69.64 -12.25
C GLU A 729 8.08 69.67 -13.79
N VAL A 730 7.32 70.57 -14.42
CA VAL A 730 7.32 70.72 -15.89
C VAL A 730 8.67 71.29 -16.37
N ALA A 731 9.32 72.16 -15.59
CA ALA A 731 10.69 72.58 -15.89
C ALA A 731 11.70 71.43 -15.75
N GLN A 732 11.57 70.57 -14.74
CA GLN A 732 12.38 69.35 -14.61
C GLN A 732 12.23 68.45 -15.82
N LEU A 733 11.00 68.23 -16.31
CA LEU A 733 10.74 67.46 -17.53
C LEU A 733 11.33 68.15 -18.79
N TRP A 734 11.23 69.47 -18.94
CA TRP A 734 11.89 70.19 -20.05
C TRP A 734 13.42 70.02 -20.02
N VAL A 735 14.06 70.23 -18.86
CA VAL A 735 15.53 70.09 -18.72
C VAL A 735 15.97 68.64 -18.95
N ARG A 736 15.21 67.67 -18.43
CA ARG A 736 15.45 66.23 -18.62
C ARG A 736 15.33 65.84 -20.10
N GLY A 737 14.22 66.19 -20.74
CA GLY A 737 13.92 65.84 -22.14
C GLY A 737 14.90 66.45 -23.14
N ILE A 738 15.28 67.72 -22.95
CA ILE A 738 16.31 68.34 -23.81
C ILE A 738 17.67 67.64 -23.62
N LYS A 739 18.05 67.25 -22.40
CA LYS A 739 19.29 66.49 -22.17
C LYS A 739 19.28 65.13 -22.86
N LEU A 740 18.19 64.36 -22.74
CA LEU A 740 18.02 63.05 -23.37
C LEU A 740 18.15 63.15 -24.90
N VAL A 741 17.31 63.96 -25.53
CA VAL A 741 17.25 64.06 -27.00
C VAL A 741 18.53 64.71 -27.56
N THR A 742 19.22 65.59 -26.81
CA THR A 742 20.56 66.07 -27.19
C THR A 742 21.59 64.94 -27.13
N LYS A 743 21.61 64.16 -26.05
CA LYS A 743 22.52 63.01 -25.86
C LYS A 743 22.32 61.98 -26.99
N GLU A 744 21.09 61.55 -27.23
CA GLU A 744 20.74 60.59 -28.28
C GLU A 744 21.16 61.07 -29.67
N ALA A 745 20.93 62.34 -30.01
CA ALA A 745 21.33 62.91 -31.30
C ALA A 745 22.85 63.06 -31.47
N ILE A 746 23.62 63.07 -30.37
CA ILE A 746 25.09 62.99 -30.40
C ILE A 746 25.53 61.55 -30.63
N PHE A 747 24.98 60.57 -29.90
CA PHE A 747 25.30 59.15 -30.07
C PHE A 747 24.91 58.62 -31.47
N HIS A 748 23.79 59.06 -32.03
CA HIS A 748 23.41 58.71 -33.41
C HIS A 748 24.41 59.26 -34.44
N LYS A 749 24.90 60.50 -34.26
CA LYS A 749 25.93 61.10 -35.13
C LYS A 749 27.30 60.42 -34.99
N GLN A 750 27.59 59.82 -33.84
CA GLN A 750 28.80 59.01 -33.66
C GLN A 750 28.68 57.66 -34.37
N ARG A 751 27.53 56.98 -34.26
CA ARG A 751 27.25 55.74 -35.02
C ARG A 751 27.24 55.95 -36.54
N SER A 752 26.69 57.08 -37.02
CA SER A 752 26.65 57.40 -38.46
C SER A 752 27.99 57.90 -39.04
N VAL A 753 29.09 57.80 -38.29
CA VAL A 753 30.46 58.13 -38.71
C VAL A 753 31.40 56.93 -38.52
N SER A 754 30.85 55.77 -38.09
CA SER A 754 31.57 54.51 -37.90
C SER A 754 30.91 53.36 -38.69
N VAL A 755 30.38 53.67 -39.87
CA VAL A 755 29.88 52.77 -40.92
C VAL A 755 30.39 53.29 -42.26
#